data_AF-A0A8C4N3B8-F1
#
_entry.id   AF-A0A8C4N3B8-F1
#
_cell.length_a   1.000
_cell.length_b   1.000
_cell.length_c   1.000
_cell.angle_alpha   90.00
_cell.angle_beta   90.00
_cell.angle_gamma   90.00
#
_symmetry.space_group_name_H-M   'P 1'
#
loop_
_entity.id
_entity.type
_entity.pdbx_description
1 polymer ?
#
loop_
_entity_poly.entity_id
_entity_poly.type
_entity_poly.pdbx_seq_one_letter_code
_entity_poly.pdbx_strand_id
1 'polypeptide(L)'
;MFYFVHRHETYAFPAMSFTQAVADQQVKKLEDQHFEMNSLNEEHQKNLTELTLQKAKLSVENTDMTRLIEEMETKLTHFNRSKTQQSSQIEELKKHLEEETKLKNTASLGLANSKHELELVRDQLEEEQESKSELQRLVSRLNTELSTWRSKYETDAIMRTEELEEAKKKLATRVQEAEESMEVAQAKCTSLEKVKVKLQTEVEDLTIDLEKANTAAITLDKKQRVMEKQLNDWRQKVDETQTNLESSQKECRILSTELFKIKTHYEEVQEQLSIVQKENRTLHEELNDLTEQLAEGGRTVHELIKARKKAELEKEEIHAALEEAEASLETEEAKLVRIQLELTQVKADIDRRLQEKEDEFEATRKNHQRALDSLQASLEAEAKGRAEAIRVKKKIESELNELEIKLEHANNSNVELTKTLKRLQQQIKELQQHIDEELRHNEELREQQTLSERRISLLTTEIEELRSGLETSERSRKITESELSDTVTRYHEVHTMVNVNVFWGYHSVLPFWILSNTCCCWYLTKDDSVLEVLTSPYLYLTHVQLQSVTMVRKKLEGDLQLLSAEHEEVMMQFRQLDERAKNAIIDATRLAEELKTEQTHTAHLEKIKRNMEMHIKELTSKLDEAEQMALKGGKKMILKLEEKIRHMDADFEAEQKRHMETSKTLQRSERRTKELTFQVDEDHKNQMRLQDLVDKLQHKLKVYKRQVEEAEEQANSSMTRFRKTMHELDDAEERAELAESAMNKLRSKHRVSAGVTSQSMVEIVTVSKPSVHHIPKE
;
A
#
# COMPACT_ATOMS: atom_id res chain seq x y z
N MET A 1 3.24 106.47 178.76
CA MET A 1 4.55 106.58 179.46
C MET A 1 4.67 108.01 179.97
N PHE A 2 5.00 108.20 181.26
CA PHE A 2 5.18 109.47 182.01
C PHE A 2 3.95 110.44 182.02
N TYR A 3 3.41 110.98 183.12
CA TYR A 3 3.84 111.43 184.47
C TYR A 3 4.35 112.88 184.59
N PHE A 4 3.61 113.73 185.33
CA PHE A 4 4.09 114.38 186.57
C PHE A 4 2.93 114.92 187.46
N VAL A 5 3.21 115.27 188.74
CA VAL A 5 2.24 115.63 189.81
C VAL A 5 2.86 116.64 190.81
N HIS A 6 2.06 117.50 191.47
CA HIS A 6 2.34 118.15 192.78
C HIS A 6 1.02 118.49 193.57
N ARG A 7 1.11 118.90 194.86
CA ARG A 7 0.03 118.96 195.90
C ARG A 7 -0.53 120.38 196.17
N HIS A 8 -1.64 120.64 196.91
CA HIS A 8 -1.82 120.49 198.39
C HIS A 8 -3.28 120.67 198.93
N GLU A 9 -3.45 120.60 200.27
CA GLU A 9 -4.70 120.42 201.07
C GLU A 9 -5.03 121.65 201.98
N THR A 10 -6.07 121.79 202.85
CA THR A 10 -7.02 120.86 203.51
C THR A 10 -8.50 121.38 203.51
N TYR A 11 -9.33 121.66 204.56
CA TYR A 11 -9.24 121.76 206.04
C TYR A 11 -10.56 121.32 206.78
N ALA A 12 -11.04 121.98 207.86
CA ALA A 12 -11.94 121.36 208.88
C ALA A 12 -13.16 122.18 209.43
N PHE A 13 -14.23 121.43 209.82
CA PHE A 13 -15.32 121.71 210.81
C PHE A 13 -16.43 122.77 210.51
N PRO A 14 -17.68 122.62 211.02
CA PRO A 14 -18.57 121.43 211.02
C PRO A 14 -20.08 121.74 210.67
N ALA A 15 -20.95 120.71 210.75
CA ALA A 15 -22.44 120.74 210.86
C ALA A 15 -23.29 120.93 209.56
N MET A 16 -24.43 120.24 209.35
CA MET A 16 -24.90 118.96 209.93
C MET A 16 -25.94 118.24 209.02
N SER A 17 -25.80 116.93 208.87
CA SER A 17 -26.83 115.90 208.56
C SER A 17 -28.20 116.30 207.95
N PHE A 18 -28.31 116.32 206.62
CA PHE A 18 -29.47 115.71 205.90
C PHE A 18 -29.22 115.47 204.40
N THR A 19 -28.40 116.29 203.75
CA THR A 19 -28.41 116.48 202.29
C THR A 19 -27.47 115.59 201.46
N GLN A 20 -26.63 114.75 202.07
CA GLN A 20 -25.55 114.08 201.34
C GLN A 20 -25.96 112.76 200.64
N ALA A 21 -26.98 112.05 201.14
CA ALA A 21 -27.35 110.72 200.62
C ALA A 21 -27.98 110.71 199.21
N VAL A 22 -28.44 111.86 198.70
CA VAL A 22 -29.12 111.95 197.39
C VAL A 22 -28.13 112.13 196.23
N ALA A 23 -26.99 112.79 196.47
CA ALA A 23 -26.00 113.07 195.42
C ALA A 23 -25.30 111.79 194.92
N ASP A 24 -24.83 110.96 195.86
CA ASP A 24 -24.06 109.75 195.55
C ASP A 24 -24.86 108.72 194.73
N GLN A 25 -26.18 108.66 194.93
CA GLN A 25 -27.06 107.79 194.15
C GLN A 25 -27.22 108.24 192.69
N GLN A 26 -26.99 109.52 192.39
CA GLN A 26 -27.16 110.08 191.05
C GLN A 26 -25.86 110.06 190.22
N VAL A 27 -24.69 110.10 190.86
CA VAL A 27 -23.39 109.90 190.19
C VAL A 27 -23.29 108.50 189.58
N LYS A 28 -23.54 107.46 190.39
CA LYS A 28 -23.39 106.06 189.96
C LYS A 28 -24.22 105.71 188.72
N LYS A 29 -25.42 106.30 188.60
CA LYS A 29 -26.34 106.08 187.48
C LYS A 29 -25.83 106.66 186.15
N LEU A 30 -24.89 107.61 186.18
CA LEU A 30 -24.22 108.15 185.00
C LEU A 30 -22.97 107.33 184.62
N GLU A 31 -22.29 106.74 185.61
CA GLU A 31 -21.15 105.84 185.39
C GLU A 31 -21.59 104.56 184.65
N ASP A 32 -22.71 103.95 185.08
CA ASP A 32 -23.30 102.78 184.41
C ASP A 32 -23.63 103.07 182.93
N GLN A 33 -24.22 104.24 182.64
CA GLN A 33 -24.56 104.67 181.27
C GLN A 33 -23.33 104.91 180.38
N HIS A 34 -22.23 105.40 180.94
CA HIS A 34 -20.99 105.61 180.19
C HIS A 34 -20.31 104.27 179.83
N PHE A 35 -20.41 103.25 180.69
CA PHE A 35 -19.88 101.92 180.40
C PHE A 35 -20.63 101.26 179.23
N GLU A 36 -21.97 101.30 179.24
CA GLU A 36 -22.83 100.72 178.22
C GLU A 36 -22.59 101.32 176.82
N MET A 37 -22.49 102.65 176.74
CA MET A 37 -22.15 103.36 175.48
C MET A 37 -20.76 103.02 174.95
N ASN A 38 -19.78 102.76 175.82
CA ASN A 38 -18.42 102.45 175.37
C ASN A 38 -18.32 101.02 174.81
N SER A 39 -19.05 100.06 175.38
CA SER A 39 -19.16 98.69 174.85
C SER A 39 -19.77 98.66 173.45
N LEU A 40 -20.81 99.47 173.20
CA LEU A 40 -21.47 99.60 171.90
C LEU A 40 -20.53 100.16 170.82
N ASN A 41 -19.63 101.08 171.19
CA ASN A 41 -18.66 101.67 170.27
C ASN A 41 -17.58 100.66 169.83
N GLU A 42 -17.08 99.80 170.73
CA GLU A 42 -16.14 98.74 170.39
C GLU A 42 -16.76 97.68 169.45
N GLU A 43 -18.03 97.35 169.64
CA GLU A 43 -18.77 96.44 168.76
C GLU A 43 -18.95 97.03 167.34
N HIS A 44 -19.33 98.31 167.24
CA HIS A 44 -19.43 98.98 165.94
C HIS A 44 -18.09 99.06 165.21
N GLN A 45 -16.97 99.29 165.92
CA GLN A 45 -15.64 99.29 165.32
C GLN A 45 -15.23 97.91 164.80
N LYS A 46 -15.56 96.82 165.51
CA LYS A 46 -15.40 95.44 165.01
C LYS A 46 -16.13 95.23 163.69
N ASN A 47 -17.45 95.49 163.66
CA ASN A 47 -18.29 95.23 162.51
C ASN A 47 -17.83 96.01 161.26
N LEU A 48 -17.30 97.22 161.44
CA LEU A 48 -16.76 98.05 160.36
C LEU A 48 -15.45 97.46 159.79
N THR A 49 -14.57 96.90 160.63
CA THR A 49 -13.37 96.18 160.14
C THR A 49 -13.72 94.90 159.37
N GLU A 50 -14.74 94.16 159.81
CA GLU A 50 -15.14 92.89 159.21
C GLU A 50 -15.78 93.08 157.82
N LEU A 51 -16.66 94.07 157.67
CA LEU A 51 -17.21 94.50 156.37
C LEU A 51 -16.11 94.99 155.40
N THR A 52 -15.08 95.66 155.92
CA THR A 52 -13.94 96.12 155.11
C THR A 52 -13.13 94.95 154.56
N LEU A 53 -12.92 93.90 155.37
CA LEU A 53 -12.26 92.65 154.94
C LEU A 53 -13.11 91.89 153.91
N GLN A 54 -14.43 91.82 154.09
CA GLN A 54 -15.33 91.16 153.16
C GLN A 54 -15.35 91.85 151.78
N LYS A 55 -15.37 93.20 151.75
CA LYS A 55 -15.25 93.98 150.51
C LYS A 55 -13.93 93.71 149.79
N ALA A 56 -12.83 93.55 150.51
CA ALA A 56 -11.53 93.23 149.92
C ALA A 56 -11.53 91.86 149.22
N LYS A 57 -12.12 90.82 149.84
CA LYS A 57 -12.28 89.49 149.20
C LYS A 57 -13.06 89.55 147.90
N LEU A 58 -14.25 90.14 147.92
CA LEU A 58 -15.11 90.27 146.73
C LEU A 58 -14.42 91.03 145.59
N SER A 59 -13.53 91.98 145.91
CA SER A 59 -12.71 92.69 144.91
C SER A 59 -11.69 91.79 144.22
N VAL A 60 -11.09 90.81 144.93
CA VAL A 60 -10.14 89.85 144.37
C VAL A 60 -10.86 88.81 143.52
N GLU A 61 -11.95 88.25 144.03
CA GLU A 61 -12.80 87.27 143.32
C GLU A 61 -13.28 87.83 141.97
N ASN A 62 -13.66 89.11 141.91
CA ASN A 62 -14.08 89.76 140.67
C ASN A 62 -12.92 89.94 139.66
N THR A 63 -11.70 90.22 140.13
CA THR A 63 -10.51 90.26 139.25
C THR A 63 -10.13 88.88 138.71
N ASP A 64 -10.23 87.82 139.50
CA ASP A 64 -9.95 86.45 139.03
C ASP A 64 -11.00 85.96 138.02
N MET A 65 -12.29 86.28 138.23
CA MET A 65 -13.36 85.99 137.28
C MET A 65 -13.18 86.74 135.96
N THR A 66 -12.73 88.00 136.00
CA THR A 66 -12.40 88.77 134.79
C THR A 66 -11.25 88.11 134.01
N ARG A 67 -10.17 87.73 134.71
CA ARG A 67 -9.01 87.03 134.13
C ARG A 67 -9.38 85.70 133.48
N LEU A 68 -10.34 84.96 134.07
CA LEU A 68 -10.85 83.71 133.52
C LEU A 68 -11.66 83.92 132.22
N ILE A 69 -12.35 85.04 132.04
CA ILE A 69 -13.07 85.36 130.80
C ILE A 69 -12.08 85.63 129.66
N GLU A 70 -11.08 86.49 129.88
CA GLU A 70 -10.01 86.76 128.90
C GLU A 70 -9.27 85.48 128.47
N GLU A 71 -9.01 84.59 129.44
CA GLU A 71 -8.45 83.26 129.20
C GLU A 71 -9.34 82.34 128.35
N MET A 72 -10.65 82.56 128.29
CA MET A 72 -11.57 81.76 127.46
C MET A 72 -11.78 82.40 126.08
N GLU A 73 -11.84 83.73 125.99
CA GLU A 73 -11.93 84.44 124.71
C GLU A 73 -10.68 84.23 123.83
N THR A 74 -9.49 84.21 124.45
CA THR A 74 -8.23 83.86 123.77
C THR A 74 -8.21 82.41 123.27
N LYS A 75 -8.76 81.45 124.03
CA LYS A 75 -8.95 80.06 123.57
C LYS A 75 -9.96 79.96 122.43
N LEU A 76 -11.09 80.68 122.51
CA LEU A 76 -12.16 80.67 121.50
C LEU A 76 -11.69 81.29 120.17
N THR A 77 -10.95 82.40 120.22
CA THR A 77 -10.33 83.01 119.02
C THR A 77 -9.25 82.13 118.40
N HIS A 78 -8.47 81.39 119.21
CA HIS A 78 -7.54 80.37 118.71
C HIS A 78 -8.28 79.22 117.99
N PHE A 79 -9.32 78.65 118.60
CA PHE A 79 -10.12 77.59 117.98
C PHE A 79 -10.79 78.04 116.68
N ASN A 80 -11.30 79.27 116.59
CA ASN A 80 -11.87 79.79 115.34
C ASN A 80 -10.83 79.90 114.23
N ARG A 81 -9.60 80.35 114.52
CA ARG A 81 -8.50 80.38 113.53
C ARG A 81 -8.12 78.97 113.05
N SER A 82 -8.00 78.02 113.98
CA SER A 82 -7.72 76.62 113.66
C SER A 82 -8.83 76.00 112.79
N LYS A 83 -10.10 76.25 113.13
CA LYS A 83 -11.27 75.82 112.34
C LYS A 83 -11.24 76.38 110.91
N THR A 84 -10.93 77.68 110.72
CA THR A 84 -10.83 78.25 109.37
C THR A 84 -9.68 77.65 108.56
N GLN A 85 -8.53 77.38 109.18
CA GLN A 85 -7.38 76.75 108.53
C GLN A 85 -7.68 75.29 108.11
N GLN A 86 -8.33 74.51 108.98
CA GLN A 86 -8.78 73.16 108.63
C GLN A 86 -9.84 73.17 107.53
N SER A 87 -10.73 74.18 107.53
CA SER A 87 -11.76 74.32 106.49
C SER A 87 -11.15 74.60 105.11
N SER A 88 -10.13 75.45 105.01
CA SER A 88 -9.44 75.68 103.72
C SER A 88 -8.65 74.45 103.27
N GLN A 89 -7.97 73.75 104.17
CA GLN A 89 -7.26 72.50 103.84
C GLN A 89 -8.21 71.40 103.33
N ILE A 90 -9.42 71.30 103.88
CA ILE A 90 -10.45 70.38 103.38
C ILE A 90 -10.86 70.73 101.95
N GLU A 91 -11.02 72.02 101.62
CA GLU A 91 -11.43 72.46 100.28
C GLU A 91 -10.31 72.28 99.23
N GLU A 92 -9.06 72.52 99.62
CA GLU A 92 -7.87 72.22 98.80
C GLU A 92 -7.77 70.72 98.49
N LEU A 93 -7.97 69.85 99.50
CA LEU A 93 -7.95 68.40 99.34
C LEU A 93 -9.11 67.87 98.47
N LYS A 94 -10.32 68.44 98.59
CA LYS A 94 -11.43 68.13 97.66
C LYS A 94 -11.08 68.48 96.22
N LYS A 95 -10.51 69.66 95.99
CA LYS A 95 -10.16 70.14 94.65
C LYS A 95 -9.10 69.23 94.01
N HIS A 96 -8.10 68.80 94.76
CA HIS A 96 -7.13 67.80 94.28
C HIS A 96 -7.77 66.43 94.03
N LEU A 97 -8.71 65.97 94.88
CA LEU A 97 -9.45 64.73 94.63
C LEU A 97 -10.30 64.79 93.35
N GLU A 98 -10.90 65.94 93.05
CA GLU A 98 -11.62 66.15 91.77
C GLU A 98 -10.68 66.19 90.56
N GLU A 99 -9.51 66.80 90.69
CA GLU A 99 -8.48 66.86 89.64
C GLU A 99 -7.93 65.45 89.34
N GLU A 100 -7.55 64.70 90.37
CA GLU A 100 -7.16 63.29 90.26
C GLU A 100 -8.28 62.41 89.68
N THR A 101 -9.54 62.64 90.07
CA THR A 101 -10.68 61.90 89.49
C THR A 101 -10.86 62.19 88.00
N LYS A 102 -10.65 63.44 87.57
CA LYS A 102 -10.69 63.82 86.14
C LYS A 102 -9.54 63.17 85.37
N LEU A 103 -8.30 63.24 85.89
CA LEU A 103 -7.11 62.60 85.30
C LEU A 103 -7.22 61.07 85.22
N LYS A 104 -7.76 60.43 86.27
CA LYS A 104 -8.04 58.99 86.27
C LYS A 104 -9.06 58.61 85.19
N ASN A 105 -10.10 59.41 85.00
CA ASN A 105 -11.13 59.13 83.99
C ASN A 105 -10.59 59.32 82.56
N THR A 106 -9.79 60.36 82.29
CA THR A 106 -9.15 60.53 80.96
C THR A 106 -8.11 59.44 80.69
N ALA A 107 -7.30 59.06 81.69
CA ALA A 107 -6.37 57.93 81.57
C ALA A 107 -7.10 56.58 81.34
N SER A 108 -8.26 56.37 81.98
CA SER A 108 -9.07 55.17 81.78
C SER A 108 -9.72 55.11 80.39
N LEU A 109 -10.07 56.27 79.80
CA LEU A 109 -10.56 56.36 78.42
C LEU A 109 -9.43 56.13 77.42
N GLY A 110 -8.26 56.74 77.61
CA GLY A 110 -7.07 56.47 76.79
C GLY A 110 -6.67 54.99 76.81
N LEU A 111 -6.65 54.36 77.99
CA LEU A 111 -6.39 52.93 78.14
C LEU A 111 -7.46 52.04 77.48
N ALA A 112 -8.71 52.48 77.35
CA ALA A 112 -9.74 51.76 76.62
C ALA A 112 -9.51 51.87 75.10
N ASN A 113 -9.24 53.07 74.60
CA ASN A 113 -8.95 53.30 73.18
C ASN A 113 -7.72 52.52 72.72
N SER A 114 -6.59 52.62 73.43
CA SER A 114 -5.37 51.90 73.03
C SER A 114 -5.45 50.39 73.21
N LYS A 115 -6.39 49.86 74.00
CA LYS A 115 -6.72 48.43 73.98
C LYS A 115 -7.47 48.04 72.71
N HIS A 116 -8.46 48.84 72.29
CA HIS A 116 -9.19 48.59 71.05
C HIS A 116 -8.31 48.74 69.81
N GLU A 117 -7.37 49.70 69.80
CA GLU A 117 -6.34 49.85 68.76
C GLU A 117 -5.42 48.62 68.68
N LEU A 118 -4.99 48.09 69.84
CA LEU A 118 -4.19 46.85 69.92
C LEU A 118 -4.98 45.60 69.47
N GLU A 119 -6.28 45.56 69.72
CA GLU A 119 -7.18 44.48 69.29
C GLU A 119 -7.37 44.52 67.77
N LEU A 120 -7.66 45.70 67.20
CA LEU A 120 -7.79 45.89 65.74
C LEU A 120 -6.50 45.57 64.97
N VAL A 121 -5.34 46.01 65.47
CA VAL A 121 -4.03 45.69 64.86
C VAL A 121 -3.69 44.20 64.98
N ARG A 122 -4.21 43.53 66.01
CA ARG A 122 -4.05 42.09 66.17
C ARG A 122 -4.92 41.32 65.18
N ASP A 123 -6.18 41.69 65.01
CA ASP A 123 -7.08 41.04 64.07
C ASP A 123 -6.52 41.13 62.62
N GLN A 124 -6.02 42.31 62.24
CA GLN A 124 -5.31 42.51 60.95
C GLN A 124 -4.05 41.64 60.80
N LEU A 125 -3.30 41.41 61.88
CA LEU A 125 -2.12 40.54 61.86
C LEU A 125 -2.51 39.06 61.74
N GLU A 126 -3.64 38.65 62.31
CA GLU A 126 -4.15 37.28 62.18
C GLU A 126 -4.72 37.06 60.75
N GLU A 127 -5.47 38.01 60.18
CA GLU A 127 -5.90 37.99 58.76
C GLU A 127 -4.72 37.90 57.78
N GLU A 128 -3.68 38.71 57.92
CA GLU A 128 -2.52 38.69 57.01
C GLU A 128 -1.61 37.46 57.19
N GLN A 129 -1.66 36.83 58.37
CA GLN A 129 -0.97 35.55 58.59
C GLN A 129 -1.76 34.39 57.96
N GLU A 130 -3.10 34.46 57.92
CA GLU A 130 -3.93 33.53 57.14
C GLU A 130 -3.74 33.71 55.62
N SER A 131 -3.80 34.96 55.11
CA SER A 131 -3.62 35.29 53.67
C SER A 131 -2.31 34.71 53.12
N LYS A 132 -1.22 34.91 53.85
CA LYS A 132 0.12 34.38 53.60
C LYS A 132 0.18 32.85 53.63
N SER A 133 -0.57 32.21 54.54
CA SER A 133 -0.64 30.74 54.61
C SER A 133 -1.34 30.14 53.39
N GLU A 134 -2.39 30.80 52.88
CA GLU A 134 -3.08 30.40 51.66
C GLU A 134 -2.19 30.56 50.42
N LEU A 135 -1.49 31.69 50.30
CA LEU A 135 -0.52 31.94 49.24
C LEU A 135 0.61 30.89 49.26
N GLN A 136 1.15 30.55 50.44
CA GLN A 136 2.17 29.50 50.57
C GLN A 136 1.63 28.13 50.16
N ARG A 137 0.35 27.82 50.45
CA ARG A 137 -0.32 26.59 50.02
C ARG A 137 -0.55 26.55 48.50
N LEU A 138 -0.91 27.69 47.90
CA LEU A 138 -1.09 27.83 46.45
C LEU A 138 0.25 27.67 45.70
N VAL A 139 1.31 28.34 46.15
CA VAL A 139 2.68 28.18 45.59
C VAL A 139 3.14 26.73 45.70
N SER A 140 2.87 26.06 46.82
CA SER A 140 3.19 24.63 46.99
C SER A 140 2.46 23.75 45.97
N ARG A 141 1.17 24.00 45.75
CA ARG A 141 0.37 23.28 44.73
C ARG A 141 0.91 23.52 43.32
N LEU A 142 1.10 24.78 42.93
CA LEU A 142 1.61 25.15 41.59
C LEU A 142 2.99 24.54 41.32
N ASN A 143 3.87 24.47 42.34
CA ASN A 143 5.15 23.77 42.21
C ASN A 143 5.00 22.27 41.97
N THR A 144 4.06 21.60 42.66
CA THR A 144 3.78 20.17 42.39
C THR A 144 3.20 19.95 40.99
N GLU A 145 2.26 20.79 40.55
CA GLU A 145 1.68 20.73 39.20
C GLU A 145 2.76 20.92 38.14
N LEU A 146 3.60 21.95 38.28
CA LEU A 146 4.73 22.24 37.38
C LEU A 146 5.72 21.06 37.34
N SER A 147 5.99 20.42 38.47
CA SER A 147 6.80 19.20 38.53
C SER A 147 6.15 18.02 37.79
N THR A 148 4.84 17.82 37.91
CA THR A 148 4.15 16.76 37.14
C THR A 148 4.12 17.05 35.64
N TRP A 149 3.97 18.32 35.24
CA TRP A 149 4.04 18.71 33.82
C TRP A 149 5.44 18.50 33.25
N ARG A 150 6.51 18.89 33.97
CA ARG A 150 7.89 18.58 33.57
C ARG A 150 8.09 17.08 33.37
N SER A 151 7.72 16.27 34.37
CA SER A 151 7.86 14.81 34.30
C SER A 151 7.11 14.22 33.10
N LYS A 152 5.87 14.67 32.80
CA LYS A 152 5.10 14.22 31.65
C LYS A 152 5.73 14.64 30.32
N TYR A 153 6.14 15.90 30.18
CA TYR A 153 6.80 16.34 28.96
C TYR A 153 8.14 15.63 28.73
N GLU A 154 8.87 15.30 29.79
CA GLU A 154 10.11 14.54 29.73
C GLU A 154 9.85 13.07 29.34
N THR A 155 8.90 12.37 29.98
CA THR A 155 8.55 10.98 29.60
C THR A 155 7.95 10.89 28.20
N ASP A 156 6.96 11.71 27.90
CA ASP A 156 6.12 11.55 26.71
C ASP A 156 6.87 12.01 25.45
N ALA A 157 7.77 12.99 25.56
CA ALA A 157 8.65 13.37 24.46
C ALA A 157 9.74 12.32 24.21
N ILE A 158 10.36 11.77 25.26
CA ILE A 158 11.36 10.70 25.13
C ILE A 158 10.71 9.47 24.47
N MET A 159 9.58 8.99 24.99
CA MET A 159 8.85 7.86 24.41
C MET A 159 8.47 8.12 22.95
N ARG A 160 7.99 9.32 22.60
CA ARG A 160 7.67 9.67 21.20
C ARG A 160 8.91 9.70 20.31
N THR A 161 10.08 10.10 20.80
CA THR A 161 11.33 10.00 20.03
C THR A 161 11.83 8.56 19.89
N GLU A 162 11.65 7.72 20.90
CA GLU A 162 11.99 6.29 20.84
C GLU A 162 11.07 5.53 19.87
N GLU A 163 9.74 5.75 19.93
CA GLU A 163 8.76 5.24 18.95
C GLU A 163 9.14 5.62 17.50
N LEU A 164 9.59 6.86 17.29
CA LEU A 164 9.94 7.40 15.98
C LEU A 164 11.28 6.83 15.46
N GLU A 165 12.31 6.72 16.30
CA GLU A 165 13.57 6.04 15.92
C GLU A 165 13.37 4.53 15.69
N GLU A 166 12.51 3.85 16.45
CA GLU A 166 12.21 2.44 16.22
C GLU A 166 11.41 2.26 14.91
N ALA A 167 10.45 3.14 14.61
CA ALA A 167 9.74 3.17 13.34
C ALA A 167 10.69 3.46 12.16
N LYS A 168 11.60 4.41 12.31
CA LYS A 168 12.66 4.74 11.34
C LYS A 168 13.61 3.57 11.10
N LYS A 169 13.98 2.82 12.14
CA LYS A 169 14.78 1.57 12.03
C LYS A 169 14.01 0.45 11.32
N LYS A 170 12.70 0.31 11.58
CA LYS A 170 11.79 -0.62 10.87
C LYS A 170 11.55 -0.22 9.40
N LEU A 171 11.65 1.06 9.07
CA LEU A 171 11.63 1.53 7.67
C LEU A 171 12.98 1.28 6.97
N ALA A 172 14.10 1.59 7.62
CA ALA A 172 15.43 1.39 7.04
C ALA A 172 15.72 -0.09 6.71
N THR A 173 15.34 -1.02 7.61
CA THR A 173 15.43 -2.46 7.35
C THR A 173 14.57 -2.90 6.16
N ARG A 174 13.34 -2.41 6.06
CA ARG A 174 12.46 -2.70 4.91
C ARG A 174 12.90 -2.07 3.59
N VAL A 175 13.66 -0.97 3.64
CA VAL A 175 14.33 -0.41 2.45
C VAL A 175 15.46 -1.32 2.01
N GLN A 176 16.33 -1.75 2.94
CA GLN A 176 17.42 -2.69 2.64
C GLN A 176 16.89 -4.03 2.08
N GLU A 177 15.86 -4.62 2.69
CA GLU A 177 15.19 -5.83 2.18
C GLU A 177 14.66 -5.65 0.75
N ALA A 178 14.12 -4.47 0.43
CA ALA A 178 13.64 -4.15 -0.91
C ALA A 178 14.80 -3.96 -1.92
N GLU A 179 15.88 -3.29 -1.52
CA GLU A 179 17.09 -3.09 -2.32
C GLU A 179 17.77 -4.44 -2.64
N GLU A 180 17.95 -5.31 -1.66
CA GLU A 180 18.46 -6.68 -1.85
C GLU A 180 17.57 -7.50 -2.79
N SER A 181 16.24 -7.40 -2.66
CA SER A 181 15.30 -8.07 -3.58
C SER A 181 15.40 -7.54 -5.02
N MET A 182 15.66 -6.23 -5.19
CA MET A 182 15.84 -5.58 -6.48
C MET A 182 17.16 -6.02 -7.14
N GLU A 183 18.26 -6.13 -6.39
CA GLU A 183 19.52 -6.64 -6.93
C GLU A 183 19.40 -8.09 -7.40
N VAL A 184 18.71 -8.95 -6.64
CA VAL A 184 18.42 -10.34 -7.05
C VAL A 184 17.58 -10.38 -8.33
N ALA A 185 16.56 -9.52 -8.45
CA ALA A 185 15.77 -9.41 -9.67
C ALA A 185 16.62 -8.91 -10.87
N GLN A 186 17.46 -7.89 -10.67
CA GLN A 186 18.38 -7.35 -11.67
C GLN A 186 19.38 -8.41 -12.17
N ALA A 187 19.91 -9.24 -11.26
CA ALA A 187 20.75 -10.39 -11.59
C ALA A 187 19.99 -11.45 -12.39
N LYS A 188 18.73 -11.76 -12.02
CA LYS A 188 17.87 -12.71 -12.74
C LYS A 188 17.61 -12.20 -14.17
N CYS A 189 17.23 -10.93 -14.34
CA CYS A 189 17.02 -10.29 -15.65
C CYS A 189 18.27 -10.29 -16.53
N THR A 190 19.43 -9.82 -16.02
CA THR A 190 20.69 -9.81 -16.79
C THR A 190 21.20 -11.21 -17.14
N SER A 191 20.80 -12.25 -16.40
CA SER A 191 21.05 -13.65 -16.78
C SER A 191 20.13 -14.12 -17.91
N LEU A 192 18.86 -13.71 -17.92
CA LEU A 192 17.88 -14.04 -18.96
C LEU A 192 18.21 -13.34 -20.29
N GLU A 193 18.66 -12.08 -20.24
CA GLU A 193 19.10 -11.34 -21.43
C GLU A 193 20.26 -12.07 -22.14
N LYS A 194 21.22 -12.60 -21.38
CA LYS A 194 22.33 -13.42 -21.90
C LYS A 194 21.89 -14.76 -22.47
N VAL A 195 20.80 -15.35 -21.97
CA VAL A 195 20.21 -16.59 -22.53
C VAL A 195 19.44 -16.27 -23.81
N LYS A 196 18.66 -15.19 -23.83
CA LYS A 196 17.93 -14.69 -25.01
C LYS A 196 18.87 -14.43 -26.19
N VAL A 197 19.99 -13.74 -25.97
CA VAL A 197 20.99 -13.50 -27.03
C VAL A 197 21.56 -14.81 -27.58
N LYS A 198 21.84 -15.80 -26.73
CA LYS A 198 22.32 -17.12 -27.18
C LYS A 198 21.29 -17.89 -28.01
N LEU A 199 20.05 -17.95 -27.53
CA LEU A 199 18.94 -18.58 -28.26
C LEU A 199 18.69 -17.88 -29.60
N GLN A 200 18.87 -16.56 -29.66
CA GLN A 200 18.76 -15.81 -30.90
C GLN A 200 19.89 -16.17 -31.89
N THR A 201 21.15 -16.26 -31.45
CA THR A 201 22.25 -16.74 -32.31
C THR A 201 22.05 -18.20 -32.74
N GLU A 202 21.54 -19.07 -31.87
CA GLU A 202 21.20 -20.47 -32.23
C GLU A 202 20.08 -20.54 -33.29
N VAL A 203 19.10 -19.62 -33.27
CA VAL A 203 18.05 -19.50 -34.30
C VAL A 203 18.61 -18.94 -35.61
N GLU A 204 19.53 -17.96 -35.55
CA GLU A 204 20.20 -17.41 -36.72
C GLU A 204 21.06 -18.48 -37.43
N ASP A 205 21.86 -19.25 -36.69
CA ASP A 205 22.63 -20.39 -37.20
C ASP A 205 21.73 -21.48 -37.84
N LEU A 206 20.66 -21.88 -37.15
CA LEU A 206 19.70 -22.88 -37.66
C LEU A 206 18.96 -22.39 -38.92
N THR A 207 18.70 -21.10 -39.04
CA THR A 207 18.10 -20.50 -40.25
C THR A 207 19.07 -20.60 -41.43
N ILE A 208 20.34 -20.28 -41.21
CA ILE A 208 21.41 -20.39 -42.22
C ILE A 208 21.59 -21.85 -42.68
N ASP A 209 21.53 -22.82 -41.76
CA ASP A 209 21.62 -24.25 -42.13
C ASP A 209 20.37 -24.77 -42.86
N LEU A 210 19.18 -24.25 -42.54
CA LEU A 210 17.96 -24.53 -43.31
C LEU A 210 18.05 -24.00 -44.75
N GLU A 211 18.61 -22.81 -44.96
CA GLU A 211 18.84 -22.26 -46.31
C GLU A 211 19.87 -23.10 -47.11
N LYS A 212 20.95 -23.57 -46.47
CA LYS A 212 21.89 -24.52 -47.08
C LYS A 212 21.21 -25.83 -47.47
N ALA A 213 20.40 -26.41 -46.58
CA ALA A 213 19.66 -27.64 -46.86
C ALA A 213 18.67 -27.47 -48.02
N ASN A 214 17.94 -26.35 -48.06
CA ASN A 214 16.99 -26.05 -49.13
C ASN A 214 17.68 -25.84 -50.49
N THR A 215 18.79 -25.10 -50.53
CA THR A 215 19.58 -24.93 -51.78
C THR A 215 20.23 -26.23 -52.26
N ALA A 216 20.64 -27.12 -51.34
CA ALA A 216 21.06 -28.48 -51.67
C ALA A 216 19.92 -29.32 -52.26
N ALA A 217 18.72 -29.28 -51.66
CA ALA A 217 17.53 -29.98 -52.16
C ALA A 217 17.13 -29.52 -53.57
N ILE A 218 17.10 -28.21 -53.83
CA ILE A 218 16.86 -27.62 -55.17
C ILE A 218 17.92 -28.08 -56.18
N THR A 219 19.16 -28.30 -55.73
CA THR A 219 20.25 -28.79 -56.59
C THR A 219 20.12 -30.28 -56.89
N LEU A 220 19.59 -31.07 -55.95
CA LEU A 220 19.31 -32.50 -56.14
C LEU A 220 18.09 -32.72 -57.06
N ASP A 221 17.00 -31.98 -56.88
CA ASP A 221 15.82 -32.00 -57.78
C ASP A 221 16.22 -31.71 -59.23
N LYS A 222 17.05 -30.68 -59.46
CA LYS A 222 17.61 -30.40 -60.81
C LYS A 222 18.42 -31.56 -61.38
N LYS A 223 19.20 -32.27 -60.56
CA LYS A 223 19.96 -33.47 -61.01
C LYS A 223 19.03 -34.65 -61.29
N GLN A 224 18.02 -34.87 -60.45
CA GLN A 224 17.00 -35.91 -60.64
C GLN A 224 16.29 -35.73 -61.98
N ARG A 225 15.77 -34.54 -62.28
CA ARG A 225 15.08 -34.26 -63.57
C ARG A 225 15.97 -34.48 -64.79
N VAL A 226 17.28 -34.26 -64.67
CA VAL A 226 18.25 -34.56 -65.75
C VAL A 226 18.43 -36.07 -65.91
N MET A 227 18.52 -36.84 -64.82
CA MET A 227 18.59 -38.30 -64.87
C MET A 227 17.29 -38.93 -65.36
N GLU A 228 16.12 -38.41 -64.97
CA GLU A 228 14.81 -38.82 -65.46
C GLU A 228 14.69 -38.58 -66.97
N LYS A 229 15.15 -37.43 -67.48
CA LYS A 229 15.23 -37.20 -68.92
C LYS A 229 16.14 -38.22 -69.60
N GLN A 230 17.36 -38.43 -69.09
CA GLN A 230 18.29 -39.41 -69.65
C GLN A 230 17.70 -40.83 -69.67
N LEU A 231 16.97 -41.24 -68.61
CA LEU A 231 16.29 -42.53 -68.55
C LEU A 231 15.17 -42.63 -69.60
N ASN A 232 14.43 -41.56 -69.87
CA ASN A 232 13.42 -41.53 -70.93
C ASN A 232 14.07 -41.55 -72.33
N ASP A 233 15.12 -40.77 -72.55
CA ASP A 233 15.90 -40.77 -73.80
C ASP A 233 16.51 -42.17 -74.09
N TRP A 234 16.87 -42.94 -73.05
CA TRP A 234 17.32 -44.33 -73.18
C TRP A 234 16.18 -45.34 -73.35
N ARG A 235 15.03 -45.16 -72.70
CA ARG A 235 13.84 -46.00 -72.92
C ARG A 235 13.38 -45.92 -74.37
N GLN A 236 13.25 -44.70 -74.91
CA GLN A 236 12.89 -44.49 -76.31
C GLN A 236 13.81 -45.25 -77.27
N LYS A 237 15.14 -45.24 -77.04
CA LYS A 237 16.09 -46.01 -77.86
C LYS A 237 15.90 -47.53 -77.75
N VAL A 238 15.47 -48.04 -76.59
CA VAL A 238 15.13 -49.46 -76.43
C VAL A 238 13.87 -49.79 -77.21
N ASP A 239 12.85 -48.95 -77.16
CA ASP A 239 11.59 -49.15 -77.92
C ASP A 239 11.83 -49.03 -79.44
N GLU A 240 12.68 -48.09 -79.88
CA GLU A 240 13.13 -47.93 -81.27
C GLU A 240 13.98 -49.12 -81.75
N THR A 241 14.87 -49.68 -80.92
CA THR A 241 15.65 -50.86 -81.32
C THR A 241 14.83 -52.14 -81.30
N GLN A 242 13.87 -52.28 -80.37
CA GLN A 242 12.91 -53.39 -80.34
C GLN A 242 12.01 -53.41 -81.57
N THR A 243 11.45 -52.26 -81.98
CA THR A 243 10.61 -52.17 -83.19
C THR A 243 11.40 -52.44 -84.48
N ASN A 244 12.66 -52.02 -84.55
CA ASN A 244 13.56 -52.39 -85.66
C ASN A 244 13.96 -53.89 -85.67
N LEU A 245 14.05 -54.53 -84.50
CA LEU A 245 14.25 -55.98 -84.40
C LEU A 245 13.00 -56.74 -84.88
N GLU A 246 11.81 -56.29 -84.51
CA GLU A 246 10.55 -56.91 -84.92
C GLU A 246 10.28 -56.79 -86.43
N SER A 247 10.60 -55.65 -87.06
CA SER A 247 10.52 -55.49 -88.51
C SER A 247 11.52 -56.40 -89.23
N SER A 248 12.78 -56.43 -88.81
CA SER A 248 13.80 -57.32 -89.38
C SER A 248 13.46 -58.81 -89.22
N GLN A 249 12.89 -59.22 -88.07
CA GLN A 249 12.38 -60.57 -87.89
C GLN A 249 11.20 -60.89 -88.83
N LYS A 250 10.32 -59.92 -89.09
CA LYS A 250 9.20 -60.07 -90.04
C LYS A 250 9.70 -60.23 -91.48
N GLU A 251 10.69 -59.45 -91.90
CA GLU A 251 11.35 -59.58 -93.21
C GLU A 251 12.05 -60.94 -93.36
N CYS A 252 12.80 -61.38 -92.34
CA CYS A 252 13.45 -62.69 -92.32
C CYS A 252 12.44 -63.85 -92.48
N ARG A 253 11.25 -63.75 -91.84
CA ARG A 253 10.15 -64.72 -92.04
C ARG A 253 9.60 -64.68 -93.46
N ILE A 254 9.43 -63.50 -94.07
CA ILE A 254 8.97 -63.35 -95.46
C ILE A 254 9.97 -64.01 -96.42
N LEU A 255 11.25 -63.65 -96.33
CA LEU A 255 12.34 -64.23 -97.13
C LEU A 255 12.45 -65.74 -96.96
N SER A 256 12.21 -66.27 -95.75
CA SER A 256 12.15 -67.71 -95.50
C SER A 256 10.99 -68.40 -96.24
N THR A 257 9.81 -67.76 -96.33
CA THR A 257 8.70 -68.30 -97.15
C THR A 257 8.95 -68.18 -98.66
N GLU A 258 9.70 -67.18 -99.11
CA GLU A 258 10.11 -67.06 -100.52
C GLU A 258 11.15 -68.10 -100.90
N LEU A 259 12.15 -68.34 -100.04
CA LEU A 259 13.10 -69.44 -100.17
C LEU A 259 12.38 -70.80 -100.27
N PHE A 260 11.35 -71.03 -99.45
CA PHE A 260 10.56 -72.26 -99.52
C PHE A 260 9.81 -72.41 -100.85
N LYS A 261 9.15 -71.36 -101.35
CA LYS A 261 8.50 -71.36 -102.67
C LYS A 261 9.49 -71.66 -103.80
N ILE A 262 10.68 -71.04 -103.75
CA ILE A 262 11.74 -71.26 -104.75
C ILE A 262 12.25 -72.70 -104.69
N LYS A 263 12.38 -73.30 -103.49
CA LYS A 263 12.72 -74.73 -103.34
C LYS A 263 11.67 -75.64 -103.97
N THR A 264 10.38 -75.46 -103.67
CA THR A 264 9.33 -76.28 -104.30
C THR A 264 9.31 -76.12 -105.82
N HIS A 265 9.55 -74.91 -106.35
CA HIS A 265 9.62 -74.70 -107.80
C HIS A 265 10.87 -75.33 -108.44
N TYR A 266 11.99 -75.36 -107.71
CA TYR A 266 13.20 -76.10 -108.13
C TYR A 266 12.97 -77.62 -108.13
N GLU A 267 12.30 -78.14 -107.10
CA GLU A 267 11.93 -79.56 -106.99
C GLU A 267 10.96 -79.97 -108.11
N GLU A 268 9.95 -79.14 -108.43
CA GLU A 268 9.04 -79.32 -109.57
C GLU A 268 9.79 -79.35 -110.92
N VAL A 269 10.76 -78.45 -111.13
CA VAL A 269 11.60 -78.44 -112.35
C VAL A 269 12.55 -79.64 -112.38
N GLN A 270 13.04 -80.11 -111.23
CA GLN A 270 13.89 -81.30 -111.13
C GLN A 270 13.10 -82.58 -111.41
N GLU A 271 11.83 -82.66 -111.00
CA GLU A 271 10.93 -83.75 -111.38
C GLU A 271 10.62 -83.73 -112.89
N GLN A 272 10.32 -82.55 -113.47
CA GLN A 272 10.17 -82.40 -114.93
C GLN A 272 11.42 -82.85 -115.70
N LEU A 273 12.61 -82.49 -115.22
CA LEU A 273 13.88 -82.95 -115.80
C LEU A 273 14.04 -84.48 -115.68
N SER A 274 13.62 -85.08 -114.56
CA SER A 274 13.64 -86.53 -114.36
C SER A 274 12.68 -87.26 -115.33
N ILE A 275 11.49 -86.69 -115.56
CA ILE A 275 10.51 -87.19 -116.54
C ILE A 275 11.11 -87.13 -117.95
N VAL A 276 11.65 -85.98 -118.38
CA VAL A 276 12.30 -85.83 -119.69
C VAL A 276 13.51 -86.76 -119.84
N GLN A 277 14.31 -86.97 -118.79
CA GLN A 277 15.41 -87.95 -118.80
C GLN A 277 14.90 -89.41 -118.85
N LYS A 278 13.66 -89.69 -118.46
CA LYS A 278 13.05 -91.01 -118.59
C LYS A 278 12.49 -91.22 -120.00
N GLU A 279 11.79 -90.23 -120.55
CA GLU A 279 11.31 -90.22 -121.95
C GLU A 279 12.47 -90.38 -122.94
N ASN A 280 13.57 -89.64 -122.73
CA ASN A 280 14.78 -89.72 -123.55
C ASN A 280 15.51 -91.07 -123.39
N ARG A 281 15.35 -91.77 -122.25
CA ARG A 281 15.82 -93.16 -122.07
C ARG A 281 14.94 -94.14 -122.83
N THR A 282 13.61 -94.05 -122.75
CA THR A 282 12.71 -94.92 -123.53
C THR A 282 12.88 -94.73 -125.03
N LEU A 283 13.09 -93.50 -125.51
CA LEU A 283 13.40 -93.24 -126.93
C LEU A 283 14.77 -93.81 -127.35
N HIS A 284 15.73 -93.92 -126.42
CA HIS A 284 17.02 -94.56 -126.67
C HIS A 284 16.91 -96.09 -126.63
N GLU A 285 16.06 -96.64 -125.77
CA GLU A 285 15.70 -98.07 -125.72
C GLU A 285 14.97 -98.48 -127.01
N GLU A 286 13.96 -97.73 -127.47
CA GLU A 286 13.30 -97.96 -128.77
C GLU A 286 14.28 -97.90 -129.97
N LEU A 287 15.26 -96.99 -129.95
CA LEU A 287 16.33 -96.95 -130.96
C LEU A 287 17.26 -98.16 -130.87
N ASN A 288 17.56 -98.66 -129.67
CA ASN A 288 18.39 -99.83 -129.46
C ASN A 288 17.66 -101.11 -129.88
N ASP A 289 16.39 -101.31 -129.53
CA ASP A 289 15.56 -102.45 -129.99
C ASP A 289 15.53 -102.54 -131.53
N LEU A 290 15.34 -101.40 -132.21
CA LEU A 290 15.38 -101.32 -133.68
C LEU A 290 16.78 -101.58 -134.27
N THR A 291 17.84 -101.37 -133.49
CA THR A 291 19.23 -101.66 -133.87
C THR A 291 19.62 -103.11 -133.58
N GLU A 292 19.08 -103.71 -132.51
CA GLU A 292 19.35 -105.07 -132.08
C GLU A 292 18.64 -106.10 -132.98
N GLN A 293 17.43 -105.79 -133.46
CA GLN A 293 16.76 -106.53 -134.54
C GLN A 293 17.55 -106.56 -135.87
N LEU A 294 18.57 -105.70 -136.05
CA LEU A 294 19.51 -105.75 -137.16
C LEU A 294 20.83 -106.49 -136.83
N ALA A 295 21.06 -106.86 -135.56
CA ALA A 295 22.33 -107.38 -135.05
C ALA A 295 22.29 -108.87 -134.65
N GLU A 296 21.12 -109.46 -134.37
CA GLU A 296 20.95 -110.85 -133.90
C GLU A 296 21.45 -111.96 -134.86
N GLY A 297 22.01 -111.61 -136.03
CA GLY A 297 22.69 -112.51 -136.96
C GLY A 297 23.88 -113.31 -136.38
N GLY A 298 24.38 -112.94 -135.19
CA GLY A 298 24.78 -113.93 -134.17
C GLY A 298 26.21 -113.91 -133.62
N ARG A 299 26.42 -114.79 -132.61
CA ARG A 299 27.66 -115.21 -131.91
C ARG A 299 27.91 -114.74 -130.46
N THR A 300 26.85 -114.50 -129.68
CA THR A 300 26.43 -115.27 -128.47
C THR A 300 27.42 -115.99 -127.52
N VAL A 301 28.75 -115.76 -127.54
CA VAL A 301 29.73 -116.60 -126.78
C VAL A 301 30.75 -115.83 -125.94
N HIS A 302 31.15 -114.60 -126.29
CA HIS A 302 32.36 -114.01 -125.70
C HIS A 302 32.17 -113.23 -124.38
N GLU A 303 30.94 -112.87 -124.01
CA GLU A 303 30.69 -111.86 -122.97
C GLU A 303 30.69 -112.42 -121.54
N LEU A 304 30.30 -113.69 -121.36
CA LEU A 304 30.18 -114.35 -120.05
C LEU A 304 31.50 -114.43 -119.27
N ILE A 305 32.65 -114.30 -119.95
CA ILE A 305 33.97 -114.28 -119.30
C ILE A 305 34.30 -112.88 -118.74
N LYS A 306 33.72 -111.81 -119.29
CA LYS A 306 34.04 -110.42 -118.95
C LYS A 306 33.33 -109.94 -117.69
N ALA A 307 32.08 -110.36 -117.46
CA ALA A 307 31.26 -109.94 -116.33
C ALA A 307 31.89 -110.27 -114.96
N ARG A 308 32.49 -111.46 -114.81
CA ARG A 308 33.04 -111.95 -113.53
C ARG A 308 34.06 -111.00 -112.90
N LYS A 309 34.94 -110.38 -113.69
CA LYS A 309 36.06 -109.56 -113.16
C LYS A 309 35.66 -108.18 -112.63
N LYS A 310 34.44 -107.69 -112.92
CA LYS A 310 34.00 -106.36 -112.48
C LYS A 310 33.54 -106.37 -111.01
N ALA A 311 32.77 -107.41 -110.64
CA ALA A 311 32.21 -107.58 -109.30
C ALA A 311 33.25 -107.90 -108.20
N GLU A 312 34.47 -108.29 -108.57
CA GLU A 312 35.57 -108.51 -107.60
C GLU A 312 36.17 -107.16 -107.11
N LEU A 313 36.12 -106.09 -107.92
CA LEU A 313 36.63 -104.73 -107.57
C LEU A 313 35.63 -103.88 -106.80
N GLU A 314 34.37 -103.86 -107.22
CA GLU A 314 33.29 -103.04 -106.62
C GLU A 314 33.03 -103.38 -105.14
N LYS A 315 33.52 -104.53 -104.67
CA LYS A 315 33.49 -104.96 -103.27
C LYS A 315 34.50 -104.22 -102.39
N GLU A 316 35.68 -103.87 -102.91
CA GLU A 316 36.79 -103.34 -102.09
C GLU A 316 36.61 -101.84 -101.82
N GLU A 317 36.10 -101.07 -102.79
CA GLU A 317 35.81 -99.64 -102.62
C GLU A 317 34.72 -99.37 -101.56
N ILE A 318 33.67 -100.20 -101.52
CA ILE A 318 32.58 -100.09 -100.53
C ILE A 318 33.07 -100.35 -99.10
N HIS A 319 34.10 -101.20 -98.92
CA HIS A 319 34.62 -101.52 -97.59
C HIS A 319 35.38 -100.33 -96.98
N ALA A 320 36.16 -99.61 -97.79
CA ALA A 320 36.92 -98.43 -97.33
C ALA A 320 36.01 -97.25 -96.95
N ALA A 321 34.95 -97.02 -97.72
CA ALA A 321 33.97 -95.97 -97.44
C ALA A 321 33.18 -96.19 -96.13
N LEU A 322 33.10 -97.43 -95.64
CA LEU A 322 32.46 -97.76 -94.36
C LEU A 322 33.36 -97.37 -93.17
N GLU A 323 34.65 -97.70 -93.22
CA GLU A 323 35.60 -97.40 -92.14
C GLU A 323 35.78 -95.88 -91.91
N GLU A 324 35.77 -95.07 -92.98
CA GLU A 324 35.82 -93.60 -92.88
C GLU A 324 34.54 -93.02 -92.24
N ALA A 325 33.37 -93.59 -92.54
CA ALA A 325 32.10 -93.18 -91.95
C ALA A 325 32.04 -93.52 -90.45
N GLU A 326 32.46 -94.71 -90.06
CA GLU A 326 32.52 -95.15 -88.65
C GLU A 326 33.48 -94.27 -87.82
N ALA A 327 34.67 -93.95 -88.36
CA ALA A 327 35.61 -93.04 -87.71
C ALA A 327 35.04 -91.61 -87.54
N SER A 328 34.21 -91.14 -88.47
CA SER A 328 33.57 -89.82 -88.35
C SER A 328 32.56 -89.77 -87.19
N LEU A 329 31.80 -90.85 -86.99
CA LEU A 329 30.76 -90.96 -85.97
C LEU A 329 31.33 -90.88 -84.54
N GLU A 330 32.42 -91.61 -84.26
CA GLU A 330 33.09 -91.55 -82.95
C GLU A 330 33.49 -90.12 -82.55
N THR A 331 33.88 -89.27 -83.52
CA THR A 331 34.26 -87.88 -83.23
C THR A 331 33.08 -86.96 -82.90
N GLU A 332 31.88 -87.26 -83.39
CA GLU A 332 30.66 -86.53 -83.02
C GLU A 332 30.08 -87.01 -81.68
N GLU A 333 30.12 -88.32 -81.41
CA GLU A 333 29.75 -88.86 -80.10
C GLU A 333 30.62 -88.28 -78.97
N ALA A 334 31.94 -88.15 -79.20
CA ALA A 334 32.85 -87.50 -78.26
C ALA A 334 32.50 -86.02 -78.00
N LYS A 335 32.05 -85.28 -79.01
CA LYS A 335 31.59 -83.88 -78.86
C LYS A 335 30.26 -83.83 -78.08
N LEU A 336 29.34 -84.74 -78.37
CA LEU A 336 28.03 -84.82 -77.71
C LEU A 336 28.20 -85.09 -76.21
N VAL A 337 29.04 -86.07 -75.82
CA VAL A 337 29.34 -86.36 -74.40
C VAL A 337 29.93 -85.14 -73.67
N ARG A 338 30.80 -84.36 -74.34
CA ARG A 338 31.35 -83.13 -73.78
C ARG A 338 30.28 -82.05 -73.57
N ILE A 339 29.41 -81.82 -74.55
CA ILE A 339 28.29 -80.86 -74.44
C ILE A 339 27.30 -81.32 -73.35
N GLN A 340 27.09 -82.63 -73.19
CA GLN A 340 26.29 -83.22 -72.12
C GLN A 340 26.82 -82.82 -70.73
N LEU A 341 28.14 -82.92 -70.54
CA LEU A 341 28.84 -82.55 -69.29
C LEU A 341 28.76 -81.05 -69.00
N GLU A 342 29.07 -80.21 -70.00
CA GLU A 342 28.99 -78.76 -69.89
C GLU A 342 27.55 -78.32 -69.54
N LEU A 343 26.52 -78.96 -70.12
CA LEU A 343 25.11 -78.72 -69.79
C LEU A 343 24.75 -79.11 -68.34
N THR A 344 25.25 -80.23 -67.81
CA THR A 344 25.05 -80.58 -66.39
C THR A 344 25.72 -79.59 -65.44
N GLN A 345 26.90 -79.08 -65.78
CA GLN A 345 27.60 -78.10 -64.95
C GLN A 345 26.83 -76.76 -64.91
N VAL A 346 26.36 -76.27 -66.06
CA VAL A 346 25.56 -75.04 -66.14
C VAL A 346 24.25 -75.16 -65.36
N LYS A 347 23.58 -76.33 -65.38
CA LYS A 347 22.38 -76.57 -64.54
C LYS A 347 22.70 -76.44 -63.04
N ALA A 348 23.75 -77.12 -62.57
CA ALA A 348 24.15 -77.05 -61.15
C ALA A 348 24.48 -75.61 -60.69
N ASP A 349 25.12 -74.80 -61.54
CA ASP A 349 25.39 -73.39 -61.23
C ASP A 349 24.13 -72.50 -61.25
N ILE A 350 23.11 -72.85 -62.06
CA ILE A 350 21.81 -72.17 -62.05
C ILE A 350 21.03 -72.52 -60.77
N ASP A 351 20.94 -73.81 -60.44
CA ASP A 351 20.24 -74.29 -59.24
C ASP A 351 20.85 -73.69 -57.96
N ARG A 352 22.19 -73.61 -57.90
CA ARG A 352 22.92 -72.98 -56.78
C ARG A 352 22.61 -71.48 -56.66
N ARG A 353 22.50 -70.75 -57.78
CA ARG A 353 22.13 -69.32 -57.80
C ARG A 353 20.66 -69.08 -57.45
N LEU A 354 19.78 -70.03 -57.77
CA LEU A 354 18.37 -69.99 -57.34
C LEU A 354 18.28 -70.10 -55.82
N GLN A 355 18.96 -71.08 -55.21
CA GLN A 355 18.98 -71.22 -53.74
C GLN A 355 19.55 -69.97 -53.05
N GLU A 356 20.66 -69.42 -53.54
CA GLU A 356 21.25 -68.15 -53.03
C GLU A 356 20.25 -66.98 -53.09
N LYS A 357 19.33 -66.95 -54.07
CA LYS A 357 18.30 -65.92 -54.21
C LYS A 357 17.08 -66.19 -53.33
N GLU A 358 16.66 -67.44 -53.16
CA GLU A 358 15.59 -67.79 -52.22
C GLU A 358 15.97 -67.47 -50.77
N ASP A 359 17.20 -67.76 -50.37
CA ASP A 359 17.74 -67.42 -49.05
C ASP A 359 17.77 -65.89 -48.82
N GLU A 360 18.15 -65.09 -49.84
CA GLU A 360 18.06 -63.61 -49.80
C GLU A 360 16.62 -63.12 -49.67
N PHE A 361 15.66 -63.72 -50.38
CA PHE A 361 14.24 -63.37 -50.28
C PHE A 361 13.65 -63.74 -48.91
N GLU A 362 14.07 -64.85 -48.30
CA GLU A 362 13.59 -65.20 -46.96
C GLU A 362 14.23 -64.32 -45.87
N ALA A 363 15.51 -63.97 -46.01
CA ALA A 363 16.21 -63.04 -45.11
C ALA A 363 15.59 -61.63 -45.16
N THR A 364 15.29 -61.10 -46.36
CA THR A 364 14.60 -59.81 -46.51
C THR A 364 13.18 -59.87 -45.96
N ARG A 365 12.40 -60.93 -46.25
CA ARG A 365 11.07 -61.13 -45.67
C ARG A 365 11.09 -61.16 -44.13
N LYS A 366 12.05 -61.85 -43.52
CA LYS A 366 12.24 -61.89 -42.05
C LYS A 366 12.61 -60.52 -41.47
N ASN A 367 13.41 -59.72 -42.17
CA ASN A 367 13.75 -58.36 -41.74
C ASN A 367 12.56 -57.40 -41.87
N HIS A 368 11.76 -57.50 -42.94
CA HIS A 368 10.53 -56.71 -43.10
C HIS A 368 9.47 -57.10 -42.05
N GLN A 369 9.34 -58.39 -41.70
CA GLN A 369 8.45 -58.80 -40.61
C GLN A 369 8.87 -58.17 -39.28
N ARG A 370 10.16 -58.23 -38.90
CA ARG A 370 10.67 -57.59 -37.68
C ARG A 370 10.44 -56.07 -37.65
N ALA A 371 10.51 -55.41 -38.82
CA ALA A 371 10.19 -53.99 -38.94
C ALA A 371 8.69 -53.70 -38.71
N LEU A 372 7.81 -54.55 -39.26
CA LEU A 372 6.36 -54.47 -39.00
C LEU A 372 6.02 -54.73 -37.53
N ASP A 373 6.60 -55.77 -36.91
CA ASP A 373 6.40 -56.10 -35.49
C ASP A 373 6.83 -54.92 -34.58
N SER A 374 7.96 -54.28 -34.92
CA SER A 374 8.49 -53.10 -34.22
C SER A 374 7.58 -51.86 -34.38
N LEU A 375 7.11 -51.59 -35.60
CA LEU A 375 6.15 -50.51 -35.87
C LEU A 375 4.82 -50.74 -35.16
N GLN A 376 4.33 -51.98 -35.11
CA GLN A 376 3.11 -52.34 -34.39
C GLN A 376 3.27 -52.17 -32.88
N ALA A 377 4.40 -52.58 -32.29
CA ALA A 377 4.70 -52.33 -30.89
C ALA A 377 4.77 -50.82 -30.56
N SER A 378 5.32 -50.01 -31.47
CA SER A 378 5.32 -48.54 -31.35
C SER A 378 3.91 -47.94 -31.43
N LEU A 379 3.06 -48.46 -32.33
CA LEU A 379 1.67 -48.02 -32.49
C LEU A 379 0.82 -48.37 -31.25
N GLU A 380 1.01 -49.56 -30.68
CA GLU A 380 0.36 -49.97 -29.43
C GLU A 380 0.82 -49.13 -28.22
N ALA A 381 2.10 -48.75 -28.18
CA ALA A 381 2.63 -47.83 -27.18
C ALA A 381 2.03 -46.42 -27.32
N GLU A 382 1.92 -45.89 -28.54
CA GLU A 382 1.28 -44.60 -28.78
C GLU A 382 -0.22 -44.63 -28.44
N ALA A 383 -0.93 -45.72 -28.79
CA ALA A 383 -2.35 -45.89 -28.46
C ALA A 383 -2.59 -45.89 -26.94
N LYS A 384 -1.73 -46.55 -26.15
CA LYS A 384 -1.75 -46.51 -24.68
C LYS A 384 -1.46 -45.10 -24.16
N GLY A 385 -0.42 -44.44 -24.67
CA GLY A 385 -0.08 -43.06 -24.30
C GLY A 385 -1.21 -42.05 -24.59
N ARG A 386 -1.90 -42.18 -25.74
CA ARG A 386 -3.10 -41.39 -26.07
C ARG A 386 -4.24 -41.66 -25.11
N ALA A 387 -4.49 -42.92 -24.74
CA ALA A 387 -5.54 -43.28 -23.78
C ALA A 387 -5.28 -42.70 -22.38
N GLU A 388 -4.02 -42.75 -21.92
CA GLU A 388 -3.60 -42.14 -20.65
C GLU A 388 -3.68 -40.61 -20.70
N ALA A 389 -3.24 -39.97 -21.77
CA ALA A 389 -3.37 -38.53 -21.96
C ALA A 389 -4.83 -38.06 -21.95
N ILE A 390 -5.75 -38.81 -22.60
CA ILE A 390 -7.20 -38.54 -22.54
C ILE A 390 -7.75 -38.71 -21.12
N ARG A 391 -7.26 -39.68 -20.35
CA ARG A 391 -7.66 -39.91 -18.95
C ARG A 391 -7.20 -38.79 -18.02
N VAL A 392 -5.95 -38.33 -18.19
CA VAL A 392 -5.40 -37.17 -17.46
C VAL A 392 -6.13 -35.89 -17.85
N LYS A 393 -6.38 -35.65 -19.14
CA LYS A 393 -7.17 -34.53 -19.63
C LYS A 393 -8.54 -34.46 -18.96
N LYS A 394 -9.31 -35.56 -18.95
CA LYS A 394 -10.63 -35.61 -18.29
C LYS A 394 -10.58 -35.35 -16.79
N LYS A 395 -9.49 -35.72 -16.11
CA LYS A 395 -9.29 -35.39 -14.69
C LYS A 395 -9.06 -33.89 -14.50
N ILE A 396 -8.21 -33.27 -15.33
CA ILE A 396 -7.96 -31.83 -15.29
C ILE A 396 -9.22 -31.04 -15.65
N GLU A 397 -10.01 -31.48 -16.64
CA GLU A 397 -11.31 -30.87 -16.97
C GLU A 397 -12.30 -30.94 -15.78
N SER A 398 -12.30 -32.04 -15.02
CA SER A 398 -13.11 -32.16 -13.79
C SER A 398 -12.61 -31.25 -12.66
N GLU A 399 -11.30 -31.17 -12.47
CA GLU A 399 -10.67 -30.32 -11.45
C GLU A 399 -10.84 -28.82 -11.76
N LEU A 400 -10.83 -28.45 -13.05
CA LEU A 400 -11.15 -27.10 -13.52
C LEU A 400 -12.61 -26.75 -13.22
N ASN A 401 -13.58 -27.58 -13.62
CA ASN A 401 -15.00 -27.36 -13.33
C ASN A 401 -15.26 -27.20 -11.82
N GLU A 402 -14.60 -27.99 -10.98
CA GLU A 402 -14.66 -27.84 -9.52
C GLU A 402 -14.10 -26.50 -9.02
N LEU A 403 -13.02 -26.00 -9.61
CA LEU A 403 -12.42 -24.71 -9.26
C LEU A 403 -13.28 -23.54 -9.76
N GLU A 404 -13.91 -23.65 -10.93
CA GLU A 404 -14.87 -22.66 -11.44
C GLU A 404 -16.09 -22.54 -10.53
N ILE A 405 -16.68 -23.66 -10.09
CA ILE A 405 -17.79 -23.66 -9.12
C ILE A 405 -17.38 -23.04 -7.78
N LYS A 406 -16.16 -23.34 -7.29
CA LYS A 406 -15.61 -22.74 -6.05
C LYS A 406 -15.38 -21.23 -6.21
N LEU A 407 -14.92 -20.79 -7.38
CA LEU A 407 -14.72 -19.37 -7.71
C LEU A 407 -16.05 -18.61 -7.83
N GLU A 408 -17.06 -19.20 -8.47
CA GLU A 408 -18.41 -18.62 -8.56
C GLU A 408 -19.06 -18.50 -7.18
N HIS A 409 -18.94 -19.53 -6.32
CA HIS A 409 -19.41 -19.47 -4.94
C HIS A 409 -18.70 -18.36 -4.13
N ALA A 410 -17.38 -18.24 -4.27
CA ALA A 410 -16.60 -17.17 -3.62
C ALA A 410 -16.99 -15.77 -4.14
N ASN A 411 -17.22 -15.61 -5.44
CA ASN A 411 -17.68 -14.35 -6.04
C ASN A 411 -19.08 -13.96 -5.56
N ASN A 412 -20.03 -14.91 -5.50
CA ASN A 412 -21.37 -14.67 -4.97
C ASN A 412 -21.32 -14.25 -3.49
N SER A 413 -20.50 -14.91 -2.68
CA SER A 413 -20.26 -14.52 -1.28
C SER A 413 -19.67 -13.10 -1.17
N ASN A 414 -18.72 -12.74 -2.03
CA ASN A 414 -18.12 -11.40 -2.09
C ASN A 414 -19.13 -10.31 -2.52
N VAL A 415 -20.08 -10.65 -3.40
CA VAL A 415 -21.20 -9.77 -3.77
C VAL A 415 -22.15 -9.54 -2.58
N GLU A 416 -22.49 -10.57 -1.80
CA GLU A 416 -23.31 -10.41 -0.58
C GLU A 416 -22.58 -9.64 0.53
N LEU A 417 -21.27 -9.85 0.70
CA LEU A 417 -20.44 -9.03 1.58
C LEU A 417 -20.40 -7.57 1.12
N THR A 418 -20.36 -7.31 -0.20
CA THR A 418 -20.42 -5.96 -0.76
C THR A 418 -21.80 -5.31 -0.55
N LYS A 419 -22.90 -6.07 -0.67
CA LYS A 419 -24.27 -5.58 -0.37
C LYS A 419 -24.43 -5.24 1.11
N THR A 420 -23.98 -6.11 2.01
CA THR A 420 -24.06 -5.87 3.46
C THR A 420 -23.17 -4.71 3.90
N LEU A 421 -21.98 -4.54 3.32
CA LEU A 421 -21.13 -3.37 3.55
C LEU A 421 -21.82 -2.07 3.11
N LYS A 422 -22.44 -2.04 1.92
CA LYS A 422 -23.23 -0.87 1.47
C LYS A 422 -24.40 -0.56 2.40
N ARG A 423 -25.10 -1.59 2.91
CA ARG A 423 -26.17 -1.41 3.91
C ARG A 423 -25.63 -0.80 5.21
N LEU A 424 -24.50 -1.28 5.72
CA LEU A 424 -23.87 -0.73 6.92
C LEU A 424 -23.41 0.72 6.71
N GLN A 425 -22.86 1.06 5.54
CA GLN A 425 -22.52 2.46 5.19
C GLN A 425 -23.76 3.36 5.15
N GLN A 426 -24.88 2.89 4.62
CA GLN A 426 -26.15 3.62 4.63
C GLN A 426 -26.68 3.83 6.06
N GLN A 427 -26.64 2.80 6.90
CA GLN A 427 -27.04 2.89 8.32
C GLN A 427 -26.15 3.85 9.12
N ILE A 428 -24.84 3.88 8.86
CA ILE A 428 -23.93 4.87 9.47
C ILE A 428 -24.33 6.29 9.05
N LYS A 429 -24.66 6.51 7.78
CA LYS A 429 -25.10 7.82 7.27
C LYS A 429 -26.44 8.26 7.87
N GLU A 430 -27.38 7.35 8.05
CA GLU A 430 -28.67 7.59 8.71
C GLU A 430 -28.48 7.97 10.19
N LEU A 431 -27.58 7.28 10.91
CA LEU A 431 -27.23 7.62 12.28
C LEU A 431 -26.48 8.96 12.39
N GLN A 432 -25.61 9.29 11.43
CA GLN A 432 -24.96 10.61 11.37
C GLN A 432 -25.97 11.73 11.16
N GLN A 433 -26.93 11.56 10.24
CA GLN A 433 -28.02 12.52 10.05
C GLN A 433 -28.86 12.70 11.32
N HIS A 434 -29.19 11.61 12.02
CA HIS A 434 -29.92 11.70 13.30
C HIS A 434 -29.13 12.44 14.38
N ILE A 435 -27.79 12.29 14.42
CA ILE A 435 -26.93 13.06 15.33
C ILE A 435 -26.91 14.54 14.97
N ASP A 436 -26.81 14.87 13.67
CA ASP A 436 -26.85 16.27 13.20
C ASP A 436 -28.22 16.93 13.48
N GLU A 437 -29.33 16.17 13.39
CA GLU A 437 -30.68 16.62 13.72
C GLU A 437 -30.87 16.85 15.24
N GLU A 438 -30.39 15.94 16.08
CA GLU A 438 -30.38 16.09 17.55
C GLU A 438 -29.49 17.25 18.02
N LEU A 439 -28.33 17.47 17.36
CA LEU A 439 -27.46 18.61 17.65
C LEU A 439 -28.15 19.95 17.33
N ARG A 440 -28.80 20.06 16.17
CA ARG A 440 -29.62 21.24 15.83
C ARG A 440 -30.74 21.46 16.83
N HIS A 441 -31.46 20.41 17.22
CA HIS A 441 -32.53 20.53 18.19
C HIS A 441 -32.02 20.97 19.58
N ASN A 442 -30.82 20.54 19.98
CA ASN A 442 -30.15 21.04 21.19
C ASN A 442 -29.73 22.51 21.06
N GLU A 443 -29.37 22.99 19.87
CA GLU A 443 -29.12 24.43 19.63
C GLU A 443 -30.41 25.25 19.66
N GLU A 444 -31.50 24.79 19.02
CA GLU A 444 -32.84 25.39 19.12
C GLU A 444 -33.32 25.49 20.57
N LEU A 445 -33.13 24.44 21.38
CA LEU A 445 -33.48 24.43 22.80
C LEU A 445 -32.62 25.40 23.64
N ARG A 446 -31.34 25.60 23.30
CA ARG A 446 -30.47 26.62 23.93
C ARG A 446 -30.87 28.04 23.53
N GLU A 447 -31.28 28.26 22.28
CA GLU A 447 -31.83 29.55 21.86
C GLU A 447 -33.16 29.84 22.58
N GLN A 448 -34.06 28.85 22.68
CA GLN A 448 -35.29 28.98 23.46
C GLN A 448 -35.01 29.23 24.96
N GLN A 449 -34.02 28.54 25.54
CA GLN A 449 -33.59 28.79 26.93
C GLN A 449 -33.12 30.24 27.09
N THR A 450 -32.17 30.71 26.29
CA THR A 450 -31.63 32.08 26.42
C THR A 450 -32.65 33.17 26.09
N LEU A 451 -33.62 32.90 25.21
CA LEU A 451 -34.80 33.76 25.01
C LEU A 451 -35.71 33.78 26.24
N SER A 452 -35.91 32.64 26.92
CA SER A 452 -36.68 32.56 28.16
C SER A 452 -35.98 33.26 29.33
N GLU A 453 -34.65 33.15 29.44
CA GLU A 453 -33.83 33.84 30.44
C GLU A 453 -33.86 35.36 30.23
N ARG A 454 -33.75 35.83 28.98
CA ARG A 454 -33.97 37.24 28.64
C ARG A 454 -35.38 37.71 29.02
N ARG A 455 -36.41 36.89 28.76
CA ARG A 455 -37.79 37.19 29.15
C ARG A 455 -37.98 37.22 30.67
N ILE A 456 -37.32 36.33 31.42
CA ILE A 456 -37.33 36.36 32.90
C ILE A 456 -36.63 37.61 33.41
N SER A 457 -35.50 38.02 32.81
CA SER A 457 -34.80 39.26 33.14
C SER A 457 -35.70 40.49 32.90
N LEU A 458 -36.33 40.58 31.71
CA LEU A 458 -37.29 41.64 31.38
C LEU A 458 -38.50 41.65 32.33
N LEU A 459 -39.09 40.49 32.63
CA LEU A 459 -40.17 40.37 33.61
C LEU A 459 -39.72 40.73 35.04
N THR A 460 -38.45 40.55 35.38
CA THR A 460 -37.89 40.96 36.68
C THR A 460 -37.78 42.48 36.73
N THR A 461 -37.24 43.13 35.69
CA THR A 461 -37.23 44.59 35.59
C THR A 461 -38.63 45.19 35.52
N GLU A 462 -39.58 44.56 34.80
CA GLU A 462 -40.99 44.96 34.81
C GLU A 462 -41.61 44.80 36.21
N ILE A 463 -41.28 43.74 36.96
CA ILE A 463 -41.73 43.58 38.36
C ILE A 463 -41.10 44.63 39.28
N GLU A 464 -39.88 45.07 39.04
CA GLU A 464 -39.21 46.11 39.83
C GLU A 464 -39.73 47.51 39.49
N GLU A 465 -39.97 47.80 38.22
CA GLU A 465 -40.69 48.99 37.76
C GLU A 465 -42.15 49.00 38.25
N LEU A 466 -42.85 47.86 38.24
CA LEU A 466 -44.20 47.73 38.80
C LEU A 466 -44.21 47.75 40.32
N ARG A 467 -43.12 47.39 41.02
CA ARG A 467 -42.98 47.60 42.48
C ARG A 467 -42.78 49.06 42.81
N SER A 468 -41.90 49.76 42.08
CA SER A 468 -41.73 51.23 42.17
C SER A 468 -43.04 51.96 41.82
N GLY A 469 -43.69 51.51 40.74
CA GLY A 469 -45.01 51.94 40.28
C GLY A 469 -46.11 51.64 41.30
N LEU A 470 -46.06 50.49 42.00
CA LEU A 470 -47.00 50.15 43.07
C LEU A 470 -46.72 50.96 44.34
N GLU A 471 -45.47 51.20 44.74
CA GLU A 471 -45.19 52.05 45.90
C GLU A 471 -45.58 53.52 45.67
N THR A 472 -45.41 54.02 44.45
CA THR A 472 -45.87 55.36 44.06
C THR A 472 -47.38 55.40 43.84
N SER A 473 -47.97 54.34 43.28
CA SER A 473 -49.42 54.17 43.15
C SER A 473 -50.11 53.80 44.47
N GLU A 474 -49.41 53.33 45.50
CA GLU A 474 -49.89 53.15 46.87
C GLU A 474 -49.89 54.48 47.60
N ARG A 475 -48.85 55.29 47.38
CA ARG A 475 -48.80 56.68 47.84
C ARG A 475 -49.93 57.49 47.19
N SER A 476 -50.17 57.34 45.88
CA SER A 476 -51.31 57.99 45.22
C SER A 476 -52.65 57.35 45.58
N ARG A 477 -52.77 56.01 45.71
CA ARG A 477 -54.00 55.34 46.17
C ARG A 477 -54.38 55.75 47.59
N LYS A 478 -53.43 55.99 48.50
CA LYS A 478 -53.73 56.56 49.82
C LYS A 478 -54.26 58.00 49.75
N ILE A 479 -53.92 58.74 48.69
CA ILE A 479 -54.49 60.06 48.40
C ILE A 479 -55.85 59.92 47.69
N THR A 480 -56.00 59.02 46.72
CA THR A 480 -57.20 58.90 45.90
C THR A 480 -58.26 57.94 46.44
N GLU A 481 -57.99 57.09 47.43
CA GLU A 481 -59.03 56.39 48.21
C GLU A 481 -59.75 57.38 49.14
N SER A 482 -59.04 58.42 49.60
CA SER A 482 -59.64 59.60 50.23
C SER A 482 -60.54 60.40 49.28
N GLU A 483 -60.49 60.16 47.96
CA GLU A 483 -61.33 60.79 46.93
C GLU A 483 -62.34 59.80 46.29
N LEU A 484 -62.03 58.50 46.30
CA LEU A 484 -62.84 57.42 45.72
C LEU A 484 -63.96 56.98 46.66
N SER A 485 -63.72 57.11 47.98
CA SER A 485 -64.77 57.12 49.00
C SER A 485 -65.88 58.13 48.64
N ASP A 486 -65.53 59.28 48.07
CA ASP A 486 -66.49 60.33 47.70
C ASP A 486 -67.22 60.05 46.37
N THR A 487 -66.88 58.98 45.65
CA THR A 487 -67.33 58.74 44.25
C THR A 487 -67.84 57.34 43.91
N VAL A 488 -67.45 56.25 44.60
CA VAL A 488 -68.06 54.90 44.38
C VAL A 488 -69.57 54.89 44.67
N THR A 489 -70.03 55.84 45.49
CA THR A 489 -71.42 56.24 45.70
C THR A 489 -72.22 56.60 44.44
N ARG A 490 -71.61 56.64 43.24
CA ARG A 490 -72.19 57.23 42.01
C ARG A 490 -72.31 56.30 40.78
N TYR A 491 -72.06 54.97 40.86
CA TYR A 491 -71.93 54.13 39.64
C TYR A 491 -72.50 52.67 39.70
N HIS A 492 -73.58 52.37 40.41
CA HIS A 492 -74.03 50.97 40.56
C HIS A 492 -74.93 50.41 39.37
N GLU A 493 -74.50 50.48 38.07
CA GLU A 493 -75.38 50.65 36.84
C GLU A 493 -75.19 49.85 35.30
N VAL A 494 -74.42 48.70 34.74
CA VAL A 494 -74.10 48.04 33.19
C VAL A 494 -73.74 46.43 32.51
N HIS A 495 -73.11 45.95 31.24
CA HIS A 495 -73.05 44.53 30.31
C HIS A 495 -71.95 43.86 29.08
N THR A 496 -71.95 42.59 28.25
CA THR A 496 -70.90 41.81 27.15
C THR A 496 -71.11 40.53 25.93
N MET A 497 -70.18 39.86 24.95
CA MET A 497 -70.25 38.61 23.78
C MET A 497 -69.03 37.84 22.72
N VAL A 498 -69.07 36.68 21.76
CA VAL A 498 -67.99 35.78 20.77
C VAL A 498 -68.17 34.66 19.41
N ASN A 499 -67.19 33.95 18.51
CA ASN A 499 -67.25 32.80 17.25
C ASN A 499 -66.03 31.91 16.29
N VAL A 500 -66.10 30.89 15.19
CA VAL A 500 -65.01 29.94 14.26
C VAL A 500 -65.30 28.84 12.87
N ASN A 501 -64.67 27.90 11.86
CA ASN A 501 -63.46 27.15 10.92
C ASN A 501 -63.69 25.88 9.68
N VAL A 502 -63.04 24.97 8.66
CA VAL A 502 -61.85 24.36 7.58
C VAL A 502 -62.11 23.11 6.35
N PHE A 503 -61.47 22.20 5.32
CA PHE A 503 -60.24 21.52 4.36
C PHE A 503 -60.45 20.40 2.98
N TRP A 504 -59.77 19.47 2.00
CA TRP A 504 -58.47 18.71 1.21
C TRP A 504 -58.45 17.59 -0.20
N GLY A 505 -57.39 16.88 -1.00
CA GLY A 505 -57.31 15.75 -2.29
C GLY A 505 -56.04 15.03 -3.32
N TYR A 506 -56.01 13.94 -4.36
CA TYR A 506 -54.83 13.14 -5.32
C TYR A 506 -54.87 11.92 -6.63
N HIS A 507 -53.87 11.43 -7.65
CA HIS A 507 -53.56 10.05 -8.64
C HIS A 507 -52.62 9.73 -10.14
N SER A 508 -52.21 8.47 -10.87
CA SER A 508 -51.38 8.04 -12.31
C SER A 508 -51.02 6.50 -13.16
N VAL A 509 -50.29 6.14 -14.43
CA VAL A 509 -49.94 4.72 -15.34
C VAL A 509 -48.73 4.22 -16.58
N LEU A 510 -48.70 3.28 -17.76
CA LEU A 510 -47.61 2.24 -18.60
C LEU A 510 -47.35 1.68 -20.29
N PRO A 511 -46.38 0.71 -20.95
CA PRO A 511 -45.81 0.27 -22.50
C PRO A 511 -45.17 -1.23 -23.28
N PHE A 512 -44.68 -1.58 -24.67
CA PHE A 512 -43.97 -2.91 -25.52
C PHE A 512 -43.41 -3.05 -27.22
N TRP A 513 -42.82 -3.95 -28.28
CA TRP A 513 -41.95 -5.27 -28.97
C TRP A 513 -41.69 -5.60 -30.71
N ILE A 514 -41.05 -6.52 -31.74
CA ILE A 514 -39.85 -7.56 -32.36
C ILE A 514 -39.74 -8.44 -33.95
N LEU A 515 -38.62 -8.99 -34.81
CA LEU A 515 -38.34 -10.21 -36.00
C LEU A 515 -37.36 -10.40 -37.50
N SER A 516 -36.89 -11.58 -38.33
CA SER A 516 -36.08 -11.86 -39.84
C SER A 516 -35.52 -13.31 -40.74
N ASN A 517 -34.96 -13.55 -42.13
CA ASN A 517 -34.28 -14.84 -43.04
C ASN A 517 -33.67 -15.07 -44.73
N THR A 518 -32.90 -16.16 -45.45
CA THR A 518 -32.27 -16.46 -47.04
C THR A 518 -31.56 -17.88 -47.89
N CYS A 519 -31.14 -18.18 -49.31
CA CYS A 519 -30.29 -19.39 -50.18
C CYS A 519 -29.91 -19.69 -51.92
N CYS A 520 -28.99 -20.62 -52.67
CA CYS A 520 -28.71 -21.14 -54.30
C CYS A 520 -27.47 -22.15 -55.14
N CYS A 521 -27.37 -22.81 -56.49
CA CYS A 521 -26.17 -23.57 -57.47
C CYS A 521 -26.11 -24.52 -59.00
N TRP A 522 -24.96 -24.87 -59.92
CA TRP A 522 -24.35 -26.00 -61.08
C TRP A 522 -24.38 -26.26 -62.84
N TYR A 523 -23.76 -27.06 -63.97
CA TYR A 523 -22.59 -28.00 -64.78
C TYR A 523 -22.66 -28.60 -66.47
N LEU A 524 -21.98 -29.35 -67.59
CA LEU A 524 -20.69 -30.09 -68.45
C LEU A 524 -20.66 -30.81 -70.09
N THR A 525 -19.58 -31.40 -70.96
CA THR A 525 -19.43 -31.99 -72.57
C THR A 525 -18.22 -32.95 -73.47
N LYS A 526 -18.17 -33.57 -74.84
CA LYS A 526 -17.06 -34.40 -75.86
C LYS A 526 -17.23 -34.93 -77.54
N ASP A 527 -16.59 -35.67 -78.69
CA ASP A 527 -15.38 -36.50 -79.55
C ASP A 527 -15.33 -37.04 -81.25
N ASP A 528 -14.30 -37.71 -82.12
CA ASP A 528 -14.17 -38.26 -83.74
C ASP A 528 -12.94 -39.18 -84.65
N SER A 529 -12.88 -39.77 -86.04
CA SER A 529 -11.72 -40.29 -87.19
C SER A 529 -11.63 -41.46 -88.54
N VAL A 530 -10.61 -41.63 -89.64
CA VAL A 530 -9.92 -42.72 -90.80
C VAL A 530 -10.08 -43.08 -92.52
N LEU A 531 -9.47 -43.82 -93.68
CA LEU A 531 -8.29 -44.71 -94.53
C LEU A 531 -8.30 -45.07 -96.26
N GLU A 532 -7.66 -45.82 -97.40
CA GLU A 532 -6.50 -46.80 -98.19
C GLU A 532 -6.32 -47.21 -99.92
N VAL A 533 -5.32 -47.96 -100.75
CA VAL A 533 -5.13 -48.45 -102.39
C VAL A 533 -3.89 -49.36 -103.29
N LEU A 534 -3.82 -49.98 -104.66
CA LEU A 534 -2.66 -50.77 -105.63
C LEU A 534 -2.63 -51.40 -107.30
N THR A 535 -1.55 -51.91 -108.22
CA THR A 535 -1.41 -52.54 -109.81
C THR A 535 -0.09 -53.30 -110.74
N SER A 536 -0.01 -54.05 -112.04
CA SER A 536 1.22 -54.67 -113.06
C SER A 536 1.23 -55.51 -114.65
N PRO A 537 2.31 -55.89 -115.64
CA PRO A 537 2.46 -56.53 -117.20
C PRO A 537 3.67 -57.50 -118.08
N TYR A 538 3.78 -58.00 -119.49
CA TYR A 538 4.85 -58.96 -120.40
C TYR A 538 5.10 -59.25 -122.16
N LEU A 539 6.03 -60.13 -122.94
CA LEU A 539 6.39 -60.41 -124.58
C LEU A 539 7.03 -61.75 -125.59
N TYR A 540 7.94 -61.84 -126.77
CA TYR A 540 8.13 -62.82 -128.15
C TYR A 540 9.49 -63.50 -129.08
N LEU A 541 9.62 -64.06 -130.47
CA LEU A 541 10.54 -65.21 -131.33
C LEU A 541 11.47 -65.32 -132.87
N THR A 542 11.59 -66.39 -133.92
CA THR A 542 12.75 -67.18 -134.93
C THR A 542 13.11 -67.36 -136.66
N HIS A 543 14.01 -68.30 -137.39
CA HIS A 543 14.72 -68.46 -138.90
C HIS A 543 15.26 -69.84 -139.72
N VAL A 544 14.85 -71.13 -139.59
CA VAL A 544 15.70 -72.28 -139.12
C VAL A 544 16.71 -73.31 -139.83
N GLN A 545 16.64 -73.92 -141.06
CA GLN A 545 17.17 -75.34 -141.23
C GLN A 545 18.55 -75.73 -141.89
N LEU A 546 19.23 -74.99 -142.79
CA LEU A 546 20.69 -75.23 -143.08
C LEU A 546 21.58 -74.28 -142.26
N GLN A 547 20.96 -73.15 -141.94
CA GLN A 547 21.01 -72.55 -140.60
C GLN A 547 20.63 -73.52 -139.45
N SER A 548 20.64 -74.87 -139.60
CA SER A 548 20.68 -75.82 -138.48
C SER A 548 22.00 -76.58 -138.37
N VAL A 549 22.69 -76.94 -139.46
CA VAL A 549 24.00 -77.64 -139.36
C VAL A 549 25.16 -76.65 -139.31
N THR A 550 25.12 -75.58 -140.10
CA THR A 550 26.06 -74.45 -139.94
C THR A 550 25.62 -73.51 -138.81
N MET A 551 24.39 -73.64 -138.30
CA MET A 551 24.15 -73.35 -136.88
C MET A 551 24.92 -74.35 -136.04
N VAL A 552 24.58 -75.64 -135.97
CA VAL A 552 25.20 -76.62 -135.05
C VAL A 552 26.72 -76.55 -134.99
N ARG A 553 27.46 -76.19 -136.04
CA ARG A 553 28.88 -75.82 -135.87
C ARG A 553 29.11 -74.45 -135.21
N LYS A 554 28.56 -73.34 -135.73
CA LYS A 554 28.60 -72.01 -135.06
C LYS A 554 27.91 -71.96 -133.68
N LYS A 555 27.09 -72.96 -133.40
CA LYS A 555 26.33 -73.20 -132.18
C LYS A 555 27.11 -74.13 -131.28
N LEU A 556 27.88 -75.11 -131.75
CA LEU A 556 28.83 -75.81 -130.87
C LEU A 556 30.05 -74.93 -130.56
N GLU A 557 30.52 -74.12 -131.52
CA GLU A 557 31.52 -73.06 -131.30
C GLU A 557 30.94 -71.93 -130.42
N GLY A 558 29.66 -71.60 -130.61
CA GLY A 558 28.93 -70.59 -129.85
C GLY A 558 28.58 -71.06 -128.44
N ASP A 559 28.13 -72.30 -128.27
CA ASP A 559 27.86 -72.99 -127.00
C ASP A 559 29.19 -73.23 -126.27
N LEU A 560 30.34 -73.39 -126.96
CA LEU A 560 31.67 -73.36 -126.34
C LEU A 560 32.08 -71.96 -125.87
N GLN A 561 31.82 -70.92 -126.67
CA GLN A 561 32.04 -69.54 -126.25
C GLN A 561 31.07 -69.13 -125.12
N LEU A 562 29.86 -69.68 -125.11
CA LEU A 562 28.83 -69.45 -124.11
C LEU A 562 29.14 -70.23 -122.83
N LEU A 563 29.52 -71.51 -122.88
CA LEU A 563 30.07 -72.24 -121.73
C LEU A 563 31.36 -71.58 -121.20
N SER A 564 32.20 -71.01 -122.07
CA SER A 564 33.40 -70.28 -121.63
C SER A 564 33.04 -68.96 -120.94
N ALA A 565 32.03 -68.23 -121.44
CA ALA A 565 31.53 -67.01 -120.82
C ALA A 565 30.76 -67.30 -119.53
N GLU A 566 29.92 -68.33 -119.50
CA GLU A 566 29.25 -68.84 -118.29
C GLU A 566 30.27 -69.36 -117.28
N HIS A 567 31.34 -70.03 -117.70
CA HIS A 567 32.41 -70.45 -116.80
C HIS A 567 33.21 -69.27 -116.26
N GLU A 568 33.56 -68.28 -117.08
CA GLU A 568 34.20 -67.04 -116.62
C GLU A 568 33.27 -66.22 -115.71
N GLU A 569 31.96 -66.19 -115.99
CA GLU A 569 30.96 -65.52 -115.17
C GLU A 569 30.77 -66.28 -113.84
N VAL A 570 30.59 -67.60 -113.84
CA VAL A 570 30.51 -68.42 -112.62
C VAL A 570 31.80 -68.31 -111.80
N MET A 571 32.98 -68.26 -112.44
CA MET A 571 34.25 -68.02 -111.75
C MET A 571 34.37 -66.58 -111.21
N MET A 572 33.77 -65.59 -111.87
CA MET A 572 33.68 -64.21 -111.36
C MET A 572 32.68 -64.12 -110.19
N GLN A 573 31.51 -64.73 -110.30
CA GLN A 573 30.50 -64.81 -109.25
C GLN A 573 31.05 -65.57 -108.04
N PHE A 574 31.75 -66.70 -108.24
CA PHE A 574 32.44 -67.44 -107.18
C PHE A 574 33.47 -66.56 -106.46
N ARG A 575 34.32 -65.83 -107.19
CA ARG A 575 35.26 -64.85 -106.59
C ARG A 575 34.53 -63.76 -105.81
N GLN A 576 33.45 -63.20 -106.35
CA GLN A 576 32.65 -62.19 -105.63
C GLN A 576 31.97 -62.75 -104.36
N LEU A 577 31.55 -64.02 -104.36
CA LEU A 577 30.97 -64.70 -103.20
C LEU A 577 32.03 -65.03 -102.15
N ASP A 578 33.22 -65.47 -102.56
CA ASP A 578 34.39 -65.69 -101.70
C ASP A 578 34.89 -64.38 -101.06
N GLU A 579 34.97 -63.29 -101.83
CA GLU A 579 35.28 -61.94 -101.33
C GLU A 579 34.23 -61.46 -100.30
N ARG A 580 32.93 -61.69 -100.58
CA ARG A 580 31.83 -61.38 -99.63
C ARG A 580 31.90 -62.25 -98.37
N ALA A 581 32.20 -63.53 -98.50
CA ALA A 581 32.33 -64.44 -97.36
C ALA A 581 33.51 -64.05 -96.46
N LYS A 582 34.66 -63.69 -97.04
CA LYS A 582 35.83 -63.16 -96.32
C LYS A 582 35.50 -61.87 -95.56
N ASN A 583 34.83 -60.92 -96.21
CA ASN A 583 34.40 -59.69 -95.55
C ASN A 583 33.40 -59.96 -94.41
N ALA A 584 32.44 -60.87 -94.59
CA ALA A 584 31.51 -61.28 -93.53
C ALA A 584 32.22 -61.95 -92.34
N ILE A 585 33.28 -62.74 -92.58
CA ILE A 585 34.12 -63.33 -91.52
C ILE A 585 34.91 -62.24 -90.76
N ILE A 586 35.43 -61.23 -91.47
CA ILE A 586 36.12 -60.09 -90.85
C ILE A 586 35.17 -59.26 -89.98
N ASP A 587 33.98 -58.91 -90.47
CA ASP A 587 32.97 -58.21 -89.65
C ASP A 587 32.47 -59.07 -88.47
N ALA A 588 32.29 -60.37 -88.65
CA ALA A 588 31.89 -61.26 -87.55
C ALA A 588 32.96 -61.35 -86.45
N THR A 589 34.25 -61.40 -86.83
CA THR A 589 35.36 -61.39 -85.86
C THR A 589 35.49 -60.03 -85.16
N ARG A 590 35.37 -58.92 -85.90
CA ARG A 590 35.34 -57.56 -85.31
C ARG A 590 34.19 -57.40 -84.32
N LEU A 591 32.97 -57.80 -84.68
CA LEU A 591 31.79 -57.74 -83.80
C LEU A 591 31.94 -58.64 -82.56
N ALA A 592 32.62 -59.79 -82.67
CA ALA A 592 32.93 -60.64 -81.52
C ALA A 592 33.94 -60.00 -80.55
N GLU A 593 34.91 -59.23 -81.06
CA GLU A 593 35.85 -58.46 -80.23
C GLU A 593 35.16 -57.24 -79.58
N GLU A 594 34.33 -56.51 -80.31
CA GLU A 594 33.53 -55.38 -79.80
C GLU A 594 32.52 -55.83 -78.72
N LEU A 595 31.86 -56.98 -78.91
CA LEU A 595 31.00 -57.58 -77.89
C LEU A 595 31.80 -57.96 -76.63
N LYS A 596 33.02 -58.47 -76.80
CA LYS A 596 33.89 -58.89 -75.69
C LYS A 596 34.41 -57.69 -74.89
N THR A 597 34.78 -56.59 -75.54
CA THR A 597 35.19 -55.37 -74.83
C THR A 597 34.01 -54.77 -74.06
N GLU A 598 32.82 -54.65 -74.66
CA GLU A 598 31.62 -54.15 -73.96
C GLU A 598 31.17 -55.06 -72.80
N GLN A 599 31.31 -56.39 -72.92
CA GLN A 599 31.09 -57.30 -71.79
C GLN A 599 32.05 -57.01 -70.63
N THR A 600 33.34 -56.75 -70.90
CA THR A 600 34.29 -56.36 -69.84
C THR A 600 34.02 -54.97 -69.27
N HIS A 601 33.56 -54.02 -70.09
CA HIS A 601 33.18 -52.68 -69.66
C HIS A 601 31.94 -52.73 -68.74
N THR A 602 30.91 -53.45 -69.15
CA THR A 602 29.69 -53.70 -68.37
C THR A 602 30.01 -54.36 -67.02
N ALA A 603 30.85 -55.40 -67.00
CA ALA A 603 31.26 -56.05 -65.75
C ALA A 603 32.06 -55.11 -64.82
N HIS A 604 32.84 -54.17 -65.36
CA HIS A 604 33.53 -53.15 -64.59
C HIS A 604 32.55 -52.12 -64.00
N LEU A 605 31.58 -51.65 -64.81
CA LEU A 605 30.52 -50.74 -64.38
C LEU A 605 29.63 -51.37 -63.29
N GLU A 606 29.26 -52.65 -63.39
CA GLU A 606 28.56 -53.37 -62.31
C GLU A 606 29.34 -53.37 -61.01
N LYS A 607 30.67 -53.57 -61.06
CA LYS A 607 31.52 -53.59 -59.87
C LYS A 607 31.61 -52.20 -59.21
N ILE A 608 31.70 -51.13 -60.02
CA ILE A 608 31.62 -49.75 -59.51
C ILE A 608 30.24 -49.47 -58.90
N LYS A 609 29.16 -49.87 -59.58
CA LYS A 609 27.78 -49.73 -59.11
C LYS A 609 27.58 -50.39 -57.74
N ARG A 610 27.95 -51.67 -57.59
CA ARG A 610 27.83 -52.40 -56.31
C ARG A 610 28.62 -51.72 -55.17
N ASN A 611 29.80 -51.19 -55.46
CA ASN A 611 30.57 -50.42 -54.48
C ASN A 611 29.89 -49.10 -54.09
N MET A 612 29.30 -48.38 -55.06
CA MET A 612 28.55 -47.15 -54.78
C MET A 612 27.25 -47.42 -54.01
N GLU A 613 26.50 -48.46 -54.37
CA GLU A 613 25.30 -48.91 -53.64
C GLU A 613 25.62 -49.27 -52.18
N MET A 614 26.77 -49.91 -51.94
CA MET A 614 27.26 -50.25 -50.60
C MET A 614 27.65 -49.00 -49.78
N HIS A 615 28.37 -48.04 -50.37
CA HIS A 615 28.66 -46.77 -49.70
C HIS A 615 27.42 -45.91 -49.46
N ILE A 616 26.43 -45.91 -50.37
CA ILE A 616 25.14 -45.25 -50.16
C ILE A 616 24.43 -45.87 -48.96
N LYS A 617 24.43 -47.21 -48.83
CA LYS A 617 23.89 -47.92 -47.66
C LYS A 617 24.59 -47.52 -46.36
N GLU A 618 25.92 -47.46 -46.34
CA GLU A 618 26.68 -46.98 -45.17
C GLU A 618 26.32 -45.54 -44.79
N LEU A 619 26.25 -44.64 -45.77
CA LEU A 619 25.96 -43.22 -45.53
C LEU A 619 24.52 -43.01 -45.06
N THR A 620 23.56 -43.77 -45.60
CA THR A 620 22.16 -43.76 -45.13
C THR A 620 22.08 -44.26 -43.68
N SER A 621 22.72 -45.38 -43.34
CA SER A 621 22.74 -45.90 -41.97
C SER A 621 23.37 -44.91 -40.97
N LYS A 622 24.43 -44.18 -41.38
CA LYS A 622 25.08 -43.16 -40.55
C LYS A 622 24.23 -41.89 -40.42
N LEU A 623 23.42 -41.56 -41.42
CA LEU A 623 22.43 -40.48 -41.35
C LEU A 623 21.29 -40.84 -40.39
N ASP A 624 20.71 -42.03 -40.51
CA ASP A 624 19.65 -42.54 -39.63
C ASP A 624 20.10 -42.55 -38.15
N GLU A 625 21.34 -42.97 -37.87
CA GLU A 625 21.94 -42.93 -36.54
C GLU A 625 22.14 -41.50 -36.01
N ALA A 626 22.60 -40.58 -36.86
CA ALA A 626 22.78 -39.17 -36.51
C ALA A 626 21.44 -38.49 -36.20
N GLU A 627 20.41 -38.70 -37.03
CA GLU A 627 19.06 -38.19 -36.81
C GLU A 627 18.42 -38.78 -35.54
N GLN A 628 18.58 -40.09 -35.30
CA GLN A 628 18.14 -40.75 -34.06
C GLN A 628 18.79 -40.13 -32.80
N MET A 629 20.08 -39.78 -32.87
CA MET A 629 20.78 -39.11 -31.76
C MET A 629 20.32 -37.66 -31.60
N ALA A 630 20.20 -36.90 -32.69
CA ALA A 630 19.71 -35.52 -32.68
C ALA A 630 18.29 -35.42 -32.11
N LEU A 631 17.37 -36.30 -32.53
CA LEU A 631 15.99 -36.37 -32.01
C LEU A 631 15.94 -36.69 -30.51
N LYS A 632 16.80 -37.60 -30.02
CA LYS A 632 16.87 -37.96 -28.58
C LYS A 632 17.49 -36.86 -27.73
N GLY A 633 18.48 -36.14 -28.26
CA GLY A 633 19.05 -34.94 -27.64
C GLY A 633 18.04 -33.79 -27.60
N GLY A 634 17.47 -33.44 -28.76
CA GLY A 634 16.49 -32.38 -28.93
C GLY A 634 15.27 -32.56 -28.04
N LYS A 635 14.64 -33.75 -28.01
CA LYS A 635 13.49 -34.00 -27.10
C LYS A 635 13.83 -33.82 -25.62
N LYS A 636 15.05 -34.19 -25.17
CA LYS A 636 15.50 -33.93 -23.79
C LYS A 636 15.76 -32.45 -23.51
N MET A 637 16.21 -31.68 -24.51
CA MET A 637 16.41 -30.24 -24.37
C MET A 637 15.07 -29.49 -24.36
N ILE A 638 14.15 -29.85 -25.25
CA ILE A 638 12.79 -29.31 -25.33
C ILE A 638 12.05 -29.54 -24.01
N LEU A 639 12.03 -30.77 -23.47
CA LEU A 639 11.39 -31.05 -22.18
C LEU A 639 11.95 -30.19 -21.03
N LYS A 640 13.27 -29.94 -21.00
CA LYS A 640 13.89 -29.05 -20.01
C LYS A 640 13.50 -27.58 -20.21
N LEU A 641 13.33 -27.14 -21.46
CA LEU A 641 12.88 -25.79 -21.77
C LEU A 641 11.39 -25.61 -21.42
N GLU A 642 10.52 -26.57 -21.77
CA GLU A 642 9.10 -26.60 -21.39
C GLU A 642 8.89 -26.60 -19.87
N GLU A 643 9.70 -27.37 -19.13
CA GLU A 643 9.66 -27.41 -17.67
C GLU A 643 10.17 -26.11 -17.04
N LYS A 644 11.21 -25.50 -17.63
CA LYS A 644 11.71 -24.18 -17.21
C LYS A 644 10.73 -23.05 -17.53
N ILE A 645 10.00 -23.13 -18.65
CA ILE A 645 8.92 -22.21 -19.01
C ILE A 645 7.79 -22.34 -17.97
N ARG A 646 7.28 -23.57 -17.72
CA ARG A 646 6.27 -23.81 -16.66
C ARG A 646 6.69 -23.28 -15.28
N HIS A 647 7.98 -23.37 -14.94
CA HIS A 647 8.49 -22.83 -13.67
C HIS A 647 8.55 -21.28 -13.69
N MET A 648 8.94 -20.67 -14.81
CA MET A 648 8.92 -19.21 -14.98
C MET A 648 7.51 -18.62 -15.02
N ASP A 649 6.54 -19.33 -15.62
CA ASP A 649 5.13 -18.93 -15.62
C ASP A 649 4.55 -18.98 -14.20
N ALA A 650 4.88 -20.02 -13.41
CA ALA A 650 4.48 -20.14 -12.02
C ALA A 650 5.14 -19.08 -11.11
N ASP A 651 6.42 -18.78 -11.31
CA ASP A 651 7.12 -17.64 -10.68
C ASP A 651 6.41 -16.32 -11.01
N PHE A 652 6.04 -16.10 -12.28
CA PHE A 652 5.37 -14.88 -12.75
C PHE A 652 3.96 -14.72 -12.18
N GLU A 653 3.15 -15.79 -12.13
CA GLU A 653 1.86 -15.77 -11.46
C GLU A 653 1.97 -15.48 -9.96
N ALA A 654 2.95 -16.08 -9.28
CA ALA A 654 3.19 -15.85 -7.86
C ALA A 654 3.58 -14.38 -7.59
N GLU A 655 4.47 -13.82 -8.42
CA GLU A 655 4.91 -12.44 -8.28
C GLU A 655 3.83 -11.42 -8.70
N GLN A 656 2.99 -11.75 -9.68
CA GLN A 656 1.80 -10.94 -10.02
C GLN A 656 0.80 -10.89 -8.86
N LYS A 657 0.57 -12.02 -8.15
CA LYS A 657 -0.26 -12.08 -6.94
C LYS A 657 0.33 -11.24 -5.81
N ARG A 658 1.63 -11.38 -5.53
CA ARG A 658 2.38 -10.54 -4.56
C ARG A 658 2.28 -9.06 -4.88
N HIS A 659 2.53 -8.65 -6.12
CA HIS A 659 2.41 -7.27 -6.56
C HIS A 659 0.99 -6.70 -6.34
N MET A 660 -0.05 -7.50 -6.57
CA MET A 660 -1.44 -7.12 -6.26
C MET A 660 -1.68 -6.90 -4.75
N GLU A 661 -1.06 -7.71 -3.88
CA GLU A 661 -1.18 -7.58 -2.42
C GLU A 661 -0.36 -6.40 -1.88
N THR A 662 0.86 -6.19 -2.39
CA THR A 662 1.69 -5.02 -2.11
C THR A 662 1.01 -3.74 -2.56
N SER A 663 0.40 -3.70 -3.74
CA SER A 663 -0.37 -2.55 -4.24
C SER A 663 -1.60 -2.24 -3.37
N LYS A 664 -2.38 -3.25 -2.97
CA LYS A 664 -3.50 -3.09 -2.01
C LYS A 664 -3.01 -2.59 -0.64
N THR A 665 -1.83 -3.01 -0.22
CA THR A 665 -1.22 -2.59 1.06
C THR A 665 -0.69 -1.15 0.97
N LEU A 666 -0.09 -0.76 -0.16
CA LEU A 666 0.31 0.61 -0.45
C LEU A 666 -0.91 1.56 -0.44
N GLN A 667 -2.00 1.22 -1.14
CA GLN A 667 -3.22 2.04 -1.11
C GLN A 667 -3.84 2.19 0.29
N ARG A 668 -3.72 1.19 1.18
CA ARG A 668 -4.11 1.31 2.59
C ARG A 668 -3.17 2.25 3.34
N SER A 669 -1.87 2.15 3.10
CA SER A 669 -0.86 3.05 3.67
C SER A 669 -1.09 4.50 3.23
N GLU A 670 -1.31 4.75 1.94
CA GLU A 670 -1.56 6.09 1.39
C GLU A 670 -2.80 6.77 1.99
N ARG A 671 -3.88 6.01 2.22
CA ARG A 671 -5.08 6.53 2.91
C ARG A 671 -4.74 6.90 4.34
N ARG A 672 -4.07 6.01 5.09
CA ARG A 672 -3.65 6.28 6.47
C ARG A 672 -2.67 7.44 6.58
N THR A 673 -1.78 7.63 5.61
CA THR A 673 -0.91 8.81 5.53
C THR A 673 -1.74 10.08 5.33
N LYS A 674 -2.72 10.09 4.41
CA LYS A 674 -3.61 11.25 4.19
C LYS A 674 -4.48 11.58 5.40
N GLU A 675 -4.99 10.56 6.10
CA GLU A 675 -5.71 10.69 7.38
C GLU A 675 -4.81 11.33 8.45
N LEU A 676 -3.57 10.86 8.59
CA LEU A 676 -2.59 11.44 9.53
C LEU A 676 -2.16 12.86 9.14
N THR A 677 -2.00 13.18 7.85
CA THR A 677 -1.73 14.56 7.39
C THR A 677 -2.88 15.48 7.76
N PHE A 678 -4.13 15.08 7.49
CA PHE A 678 -5.30 15.89 7.84
C PHE A 678 -5.44 16.10 9.36
N GLN A 679 -5.12 15.09 10.17
CA GLN A 679 -5.06 15.20 11.62
C GLN A 679 -4.00 16.21 12.07
N VAL A 680 -2.78 16.13 11.52
CA VAL A 680 -1.70 17.08 11.80
C VAL A 680 -2.06 18.51 11.38
N ASP A 681 -2.74 18.70 10.24
CA ASP A 681 -3.21 20.01 9.79
C ASP A 681 -4.24 20.63 10.76
N GLU A 682 -5.21 19.84 11.26
CA GLU A 682 -6.20 20.34 12.23
C GLU A 682 -5.59 20.52 13.63
N ASP A 683 -4.67 19.66 14.06
CA ASP A 683 -3.91 19.85 15.31
C ASP A 683 -3.02 21.09 15.24
N HIS A 684 -2.44 21.40 14.08
CA HIS A 684 -1.70 22.65 13.87
C HIS A 684 -2.61 23.89 13.90
N LYS A 685 -3.81 23.81 13.30
CA LYS A 685 -4.86 24.85 13.45
C LYS A 685 -5.28 25.03 14.92
N ASN A 686 -5.39 23.95 15.68
CA ASN A 686 -5.67 24.00 17.13
C ASN A 686 -4.51 24.60 17.92
N GLN A 687 -3.26 24.27 17.58
CA GLN A 687 -2.07 24.88 18.16
C GLN A 687 -2.01 26.38 17.87
N MET A 688 -2.32 26.82 16.65
CA MET A 688 -2.45 28.24 16.33
C MET A 688 -3.54 28.91 17.17
N ARG A 689 -4.76 28.35 17.24
CA ARG A 689 -5.86 28.86 18.09
C ARG A 689 -5.44 29.02 19.56
N LEU A 690 -4.66 28.07 20.09
CA LEU A 690 -4.13 28.11 21.44
C LEU A 690 -3.02 29.15 21.62
N GLN A 691 -2.10 29.30 20.67
CA GLN A 691 -1.08 30.36 20.71
C GLN A 691 -1.73 31.75 20.67
N ASP A 692 -2.72 31.94 19.79
CA ASP A 692 -3.50 33.17 19.65
C ASP A 692 -4.23 33.54 20.97
N LEU A 693 -4.64 32.53 21.75
CA LEU A 693 -5.22 32.71 23.09
C LEU A 693 -4.14 33.03 24.15
N VAL A 694 -3.00 32.32 24.12
CA VAL A 694 -1.85 32.59 24.99
C VAL A 694 -1.36 34.02 24.82
N ASP A 695 -1.21 34.51 23.59
CA ASP A 695 -0.72 35.86 23.29
C ASP A 695 -1.72 36.93 23.77
N LYS A 696 -3.03 36.68 23.62
CA LYS A 696 -4.09 37.55 24.19
C LYS A 696 -4.07 37.57 25.72
N LEU A 697 -3.79 36.43 26.36
CA LEU A 697 -3.65 36.34 27.82
C LEU A 697 -2.36 37.02 28.31
N GLN A 698 -1.23 36.87 27.60
CA GLN A 698 0.01 37.58 27.89
C GLN A 698 -0.14 39.09 27.72
N HIS A 699 -0.88 39.54 26.70
CA HIS A 699 -1.20 40.95 26.51
C HIS A 699 -2.05 41.50 27.68
N LYS A 700 -3.11 40.79 28.08
CA LYS A 700 -3.89 41.14 29.28
C LYS A 700 -3.03 41.18 30.54
N LEU A 701 -2.17 40.18 30.76
CA LEU A 701 -1.25 40.14 31.90
C LEU A 701 -0.32 41.36 31.91
N LYS A 702 0.17 41.79 30.74
CA LYS A 702 1.03 42.98 30.61
C LYS A 702 0.26 44.29 30.89
N VAL A 703 -1.01 44.37 30.49
CA VAL A 703 -1.89 45.49 30.85
C VAL A 703 -2.17 45.52 32.35
N TYR A 704 -2.51 44.38 32.97
CA TYR A 704 -2.74 44.30 34.41
C TYR A 704 -1.49 44.62 35.23
N LYS A 705 -0.30 44.16 34.82
CA LYS A 705 0.96 44.58 35.46
C LYS A 705 1.15 46.09 35.43
N ARG A 706 0.96 46.71 34.27
CA ARG A 706 1.02 48.17 34.14
C ARG A 706 -0.02 48.89 35.01
N GLN A 707 -1.23 48.36 35.15
CA GLN A 707 -2.24 48.93 36.03
C GLN A 707 -1.86 48.82 37.52
N VAL A 708 -1.19 47.74 37.91
CA VAL A 708 -0.61 47.61 39.27
C VAL A 708 0.54 48.59 39.46
N GLU A 709 1.47 48.70 38.51
CA GLU A 709 2.57 49.67 38.52
C GLU A 709 2.05 51.13 38.64
N GLU A 710 1.04 51.49 37.86
CA GLU A 710 0.38 52.82 37.91
C GLU A 710 -0.39 53.06 39.22
N ALA A 711 -0.96 52.02 39.83
CA ALA A 711 -1.62 52.11 41.14
C ALA A 711 -0.61 52.20 42.30
N GLU A 712 0.50 51.47 42.23
CA GLU A 712 1.62 51.57 43.17
C GLU A 712 2.27 52.95 43.11
N GLU A 713 2.45 53.54 41.91
CA GLU A 713 2.96 54.91 41.78
C GLU A 713 1.98 55.94 42.37
N GLN A 714 0.67 55.79 42.14
CA GLN A 714 -0.35 56.64 42.76
C GLN A 714 -0.36 56.52 44.29
N ALA A 715 -0.27 55.29 44.84
CA ALA A 715 -0.18 55.03 46.27
C ALA A 715 1.09 55.66 46.88
N ASN A 716 2.26 55.46 46.25
CA ASN A 716 3.52 56.05 46.68
C ASN A 716 3.51 57.58 46.62
N SER A 717 2.89 58.18 45.58
CA SER A 717 2.73 59.64 45.49
C SER A 717 1.82 60.18 46.61
N SER A 718 0.77 59.45 46.96
CA SER A 718 -0.16 59.79 48.05
C SER A 718 0.51 59.65 49.42
N MET A 719 1.29 58.58 49.62
CA MET A 719 2.09 58.37 50.83
C MET A 719 3.18 59.44 51.00
N THR A 720 3.77 59.90 49.89
CA THR A 720 4.75 61.00 49.89
C THR A 720 4.10 62.34 50.24
N ARG A 721 2.89 62.62 49.73
CA ARG A 721 2.09 63.78 50.16
C ARG A 721 1.70 63.70 51.64
N PHE A 722 1.33 62.52 52.13
CA PHE A 722 1.00 62.29 53.53
C PHE A 722 2.21 62.54 54.45
N ARG A 723 3.40 62.00 54.10
CA ARG A 723 4.65 62.31 54.83
C ARG A 723 5.00 63.80 54.82
N LYS A 724 4.77 64.50 53.71
CA LYS A 724 5.01 65.95 53.62
C LYS A 724 4.04 66.74 54.49
N THR A 725 2.76 66.37 54.52
CA THR A 725 1.75 67.02 55.38
C THR A 725 1.92 66.68 56.86
N MET A 726 2.45 65.50 57.20
CA MET A 726 2.92 65.19 58.55
C MET A 726 4.10 66.08 58.96
N HIS A 727 5.16 66.19 58.14
CA HIS A 727 6.29 67.06 58.48
C HIS A 727 5.88 68.55 58.56
N GLU A 728 4.93 69.01 57.73
CA GLU A 728 4.36 70.36 57.83
C GLU A 728 3.48 70.58 59.08
N LEU A 729 2.91 69.49 59.63
CA LEU A 729 2.21 69.48 60.91
C LEU A 729 3.21 69.47 62.07
N ASP A 730 4.22 68.60 62.06
CA ASP A 730 5.30 68.54 63.06
C ASP A 730 5.99 69.91 63.18
N ASP A 731 6.35 70.52 62.03
CA ASP A 731 6.88 71.88 61.96
C ASP A 731 5.91 72.93 62.56
N ALA A 732 4.59 72.72 62.44
CA ALA A 732 3.57 73.61 62.99
C ALA A 732 3.37 73.40 64.50
N GLU A 733 3.49 72.16 64.98
CA GLU A 733 3.45 71.80 66.39
C GLU A 733 4.70 72.31 67.13
N GLU A 734 5.91 72.17 66.58
CA GLU A 734 7.11 72.83 67.15
C GLU A 734 6.95 74.36 67.22
N ARG A 735 6.40 74.99 66.18
CA ARG A 735 6.08 76.43 66.19
C ARG A 735 5.03 76.79 67.23
N ALA A 736 4.03 75.93 67.45
CA ALA A 736 3.01 76.12 68.48
C ALA A 736 3.59 75.95 69.89
N GLU A 737 4.42 74.94 70.15
CA GLU A 737 5.13 74.75 71.41
C GLU A 737 6.08 75.92 71.72
N LEU A 738 6.81 76.43 70.72
CA LEU A 738 7.65 77.61 70.89
C LEU A 738 6.82 78.86 71.22
N ALA A 739 5.65 79.02 70.62
CA ALA A 739 4.71 80.10 70.93
C ALA A 739 4.08 79.94 72.32
N GLU A 740 3.66 78.74 72.72
CA GLU A 740 3.18 78.40 74.07
C GLU A 740 4.27 78.64 75.12
N SER A 741 5.51 78.22 74.84
CA SER A 741 6.69 78.45 75.69
C SER A 741 6.96 79.95 75.88
N ALA A 742 6.85 80.75 74.81
CA ALA A 742 6.95 82.20 74.87
C ALA A 742 5.78 82.83 75.66
N MET A 743 4.54 82.38 75.43
CA MET A 743 3.35 82.82 76.15
C MET A 743 3.39 82.46 77.64
N ASN A 744 3.92 81.30 78.01
CA ASN A 744 4.11 80.88 79.40
C ASN A 744 5.27 81.64 80.07
N LYS A 745 6.32 82.04 79.33
CA LYS A 745 7.34 83.02 79.78
C LYS A 745 6.76 84.44 79.96
N LEU A 746 5.73 84.84 79.20
CA LEU A 746 5.03 86.12 79.38
C LEU A 746 4.00 86.09 80.53
N ARG A 747 3.26 84.98 80.68
CA ARG A 747 2.29 84.74 81.77
C ARG A 747 2.99 84.63 83.12
N SER A 748 4.13 83.93 83.21
CA SER A 748 4.94 83.87 84.44
C SER A 748 5.48 85.25 84.84
N LYS A 749 5.90 86.10 83.88
CA LYS A 749 6.25 87.50 84.15
C LYS A 749 5.07 88.36 84.61
N HIS A 750 3.85 88.12 84.13
CA HIS A 750 2.67 88.89 84.54
C HIS A 750 2.10 88.49 85.91
N ARG A 751 2.35 87.27 86.40
CA ARG A 751 1.74 86.75 87.65
C ARG A 751 2.29 87.37 88.96
N VAL A 752 3.15 88.39 88.87
CA VAL A 752 3.82 89.04 90.01
C VAL A 752 3.29 90.48 90.26
N SER A 753 2.41 91.01 89.42
CA SER A 753 1.89 92.38 89.57
C SER A 753 0.38 92.50 89.32
N ALA A 754 -0.24 93.46 90.01
CA ALA A 754 -1.63 93.89 89.91
C ALA A 754 -2.73 92.84 90.16
N GLY A 755 -3.30 92.88 91.37
CA GLY A 755 -4.76 92.85 91.52
C GLY A 755 -5.19 94.14 92.21
N VAL A 756 -6.38 94.70 91.85
CA VAL A 756 -7.24 95.60 92.67
C VAL A 756 -8.44 96.13 91.83
N THR A 757 -9.66 95.75 92.26
CA THR A 757 -10.98 96.43 92.16
C THR A 757 -11.59 97.01 90.85
N SER A 758 -12.79 96.48 90.53
CA SER A 758 -14.11 97.19 90.44
C SER A 758 -14.73 97.72 89.13
N GLN A 759 -15.98 97.24 88.92
CA GLN A 759 -17.24 97.90 88.48
C GLN A 759 -17.41 98.51 87.07
N SER A 760 -18.50 98.05 86.40
CA SER A 760 -19.36 98.73 85.38
C SER A 760 -18.69 99.33 84.12
N MET A 761 -19.25 99.19 82.91
CA MET A 761 -20.64 99.49 82.54
C MET A 761 -21.08 98.72 81.27
N VAL A 762 -22.36 98.79 80.91
CA VAL A 762 -22.93 98.24 79.64
C VAL A 762 -22.85 99.29 78.53
N GLU A 763 -22.42 98.90 77.32
CA GLU A 763 -23.03 99.42 76.08
C GLU A 763 -22.83 98.51 74.87
N ILE A 764 -23.55 98.79 73.78
CA ILE A 764 -23.77 97.91 72.62
C ILE A 764 -23.15 98.53 71.36
N VAL A 765 -22.34 97.77 70.61
CA VAL A 765 -22.04 98.07 69.20
C VAL A 765 -22.09 96.80 68.36
N THR A 766 -22.91 96.82 67.31
CA THR A 766 -23.04 95.78 66.27
C THR A 766 -22.21 96.13 65.04
N VAL A 767 -21.49 95.16 64.43
CA VAL A 767 -20.96 95.12 63.04
C VAL A 767 -20.04 93.89 62.92
N SER A 768 -19.90 93.12 61.82
CA SER A 768 -20.76 92.77 60.67
C SER A 768 -20.20 91.50 60.02
N LYS A 769 -21.02 90.72 59.27
CA LYS A 769 -20.52 89.64 58.39
C LYS A 769 -19.72 90.22 57.22
N PRO A 770 -18.64 89.57 56.77
CA PRO A 770 -18.69 88.66 55.61
C PRO A 770 -17.84 87.39 55.81
N SER A 771 -17.83 86.36 54.96
CA SER A 771 -18.76 85.89 53.91
C SER A 771 -18.41 84.42 53.62
N VAL A 772 -19.39 83.53 53.55
CA VAL A 772 -19.15 82.12 53.17
C VAL A 772 -18.85 82.04 51.67
N HIS A 773 -17.93 81.16 51.27
CA HIS A 773 -17.78 80.72 49.88
C HIS A 773 -18.04 79.22 49.78
N HIS A 774 -18.75 78.82 48.72
CA HIS A 774 -18.84 77.42 48.33
C HIS A 774 -17.52 76.95 47.72
N ILE A 775 -17.20 75.68 47.97
CA ILE A 775 -16.43 74.85 47.04
C ILE A 775 -17.30 73.59 46.84
N PRO A 776 -17.72 73.25 45.60
CA PRO A 776 -18.53 72.08 45.34
C PRO A 776 -17.69 70.79 45.40
N LYS A 777 -18.37 69.65 45.55
CA LYS A 777 -17.80 68.33 45.28
C LYS A 777 -18.13 67.92 43.85
N GLU A 778 -17.11 67.43 43.13
CA GLU A 778 -17.17 66.15 42.44
C GLU A 778 -15.98 65.31 42.95
#